data_AF-A0A1I0CKH3-F1
#
_entry.id   AF-A0A1I0CKH3-F1
#
_cell.length_a   1.000
_cell.length_b   1.000
_cell.length_c   1.000
_cell.angle_alpha   90.00
_cell.angle_beta   90.00
_cell.angle_gamma   90.00
#
_symmetry.space_group_name_H-M   'P 1'
#
loop_
_entity.id
_entity.type
_entity.pdbx_description
1 polymer ?
#
loop_
_entity_poly.entity_id
_entity_poly.type
_entity_poly.pdbx_seq_one_letter_code
_entity_poly.pdbx_strand_id
1 'polypeptide(L)'
;MKKLIFTLFAALISLNVTAQAATDTYTVNTKDGQSKTLKINQFPKLQFNADATFGNYMQGMEDFGQIDKWKVDEVSNVIFNVYHESDVSNITLADKAALDNTKRLYKYLKMNYGSKIFSAVMANVNWNHQEADKIQQATGKYPAINCYDFIQIYVPKNNWINYDDITPVTEWAGAGGIVSLMWHFNVPTAEGVVPGTDGSGVTCSTDKTTFKASNALRSGTWEYRWFYQQMDKVAAVLQKLQDAGIVALWRPFHEGAGNSMHKTPASWATAWFWWGADGAETYKSLWRTMFNYFQEKGIHNLIWTWTTQNYNGDSSQYNDDSDFYPGNEYVDIIGRDLYGTAAKANQTEFQEISSRHEGKMVALAECGRNGQTPFANISDVWQSGAKWLYFMPWYGESMPDNSWWKDAMSQSYVITRDQVNLQATTNNESAKDAVRNMGLGWSLGNTLDANGIGKGKTISQYETCWGQPVTTQAMMNFLKQGGLNCVRVPVTWYEHMDADGNVDEAWMNRVQEVVDYVINAGMYCILNVHHDTAAGAGAWIKADAGNYTANKARFEKLWTQIANRFAGYDQHLLFEGYNEMLDADNTWNAPKNAGSYAPLNSYAQSFVNAVRTTGGNNSTRNLIVNTYAGAHGTEVLNNFKVPADKTEGHLAVQVHTYDPYNWIKTYGEWNTTCSNTIKEMFSELNRRFVSQGVPVIIGEYGTHGDGVQVEGSSTDKLKQAAADQATDMIRQAKPLGIATIYWSSIFYGSDRTVPKWTLPTVVAAMKQAYNE
;
A
#
# COMPACT_ATOMS: atom_id res chain seq x y z
N MET A 1 -1.72 21.12 24.87
CA MET A 1 -1.88 19.80 25.53
C MET A 1 -2.66 19.84 26.84
N LYS A 2 -2.36 20.71 27.82
CA LYS A 2 -3.10 20.73 29.11
C LYS A 2 -4.61 21.00 29.03
N LYS A 3 -5.11 21.68 27.99
CA LYS A 3 -6.56 21.96 27.80
C LYS A 3 -7.34 20.84 27.09
N LEU A 4 -6.68 19.96 26.32
CA LEU A 4 -7.38 18.88 25.60
C LEU A 4 -7.71 17.69 26.53
N ILE A 5 -7.01 17.60 27.66
CA ILE A 5 -7.24 16.59 28.70
C ILE A 5 -8.45 16.98 29.58
N PHE A 6 -8.84 18.26 29.61
CA PHE A 6 -9.94 18.71 30.49
C PHE A 6 -11.35 18.25 30.05
N THR A 7 -11.54 17.88 28.78
CA THR A 7 -12.85 17.43 28.27
C THR A 7 -13.14 15.95 28.56
N LEU A 8 -12.16 15.18 29.07
CA LEU A 8 -12.31 13.76 29.41
C LEU A 8 -12.61 13.49 30.91
N PHE A 9 -12.67 14.52 31.76
CA PHE A 9 -12.76 14.40 33.24
C PHE A 9 -14.08 13.84 33.82
N ALA A 10 -14.99 13.33 33.00
CA ALA A 10 -16.18 12.61 33.47
C ALA A 10 -16.57 11.43 32.55
N ALA A 11 -15.65 10.95 31.72
CA ALA A 11 -15.96 9.88 30.78
C ALA A 11 -15.79 8.51 31.44
N LEU A 12 -16.92 7.86 31.69
CA LEU A 12 -16.95 6.41 31.89
C LEU A 12 -16.97 5.74 30.53
N ILE A 13 -15.95 4.93 30.23
CA ILE A 13 -15.90 4.18 28.97
C ILE A 13 -16.32 2.74 29.26
N SER A 14 -17.55 2.43 28.84
CA SER A 14 -18.06 1.05 28.80
C SER A 14 -17.61 0.38 27.50
N LEU A 15 -16.72 -0.59 27.61
CA LEU A 15 -16.12 -1.33 26.50
C LEU A 15 -16.98 -2.52 26.01
N ASN A 16 -18.07 -2.84 26.72
CA ASN A 16 -18.98 -3.92 26.34
C ASN A 16 -19.68 -3.70 24.99
N VAL A 17 -19.82 -2.45 24.55
CA VAL A 17 -20.44 -2.13 23.25
C VAL A 17 -19.44 -2.32 22.09
N THR A 18 -18.14 -2.34 22.41
CA THR A 18 -17.06 -2.50 21.42
C THR A 18 -16.55 -3.94 21.36
N ALA A 19 -16.53 -4.68 22.47
CA ALA A 19 -16.06 -6.07 22.47
C ALA A 19 -17.02 -7.01 21.71
N GLN A 20 -16.48 -7.81 20.80
CA GLN A 20 -17.22 -8.85 20.07
C GLN A 20 -16.63 -10.24 20.26
N ALA A 21 -15.37 -10.35 20.71
CA ALA A 21 -14.73 -11.64 20.97
C ALA A 21 -14.25 -11.77 22.42
N ALA A 22 -14.24 -13.00 22.94
CA ALA A 22 -13.71 -13.30 24.29
C ALA A 22 -12.19 -13.04 24.42
N THR A 23 -11.51 -12.83 23.30
CA THR A 23 -10.09 -12.49 23.18
C THR A 23 -9.81 -11.00 23.16
N ASP A 24 -10.84 -10.15 23.12
CA ASP A 24 -10.63 -8.70 23.06
C ASP A 24 -9.92 -8.21 24.32
N THR A 25 -8.88 -7.40 24.13
CA THR A 25 -8.03 -6.91 25.22
C THR A 25 -7.80 -5.41 25.10
N TYR A 26 -7.34 -4.80 26.19
CA TYR A 26 -6.62 -3.55 26.12
C TYR A 26 -5.32 -3.66 26.91
N THR A 27 -4.29 -2.96 26.43
CA THR A 27 -2.98 -2.91 27.05
C THR A 27 -2.71 -1.48 27.51
N VAL A 28 -2.41 -1.31 28.80
CA VAL A 28 -1.91 -0.04 29.34
C VAL A 28 -0.40 -0.09 29.34
N ASN A 29 0.23 0.80 28.58
CA ASN A 29 1.68 0.98 28.55
C ASN A 29 2.07 2.19 29.37
N THR A 30 3.15 2.07 30.12
CA THR A 30 3.70 3.13 30.96
C THR A 30 5.00 3.67 30.39
N LYS A 31 5.38 4.89 30.77
CA LYS A 31 6.55 5.58 30.23
C LYS A 31 7.89 4.95 30.63
N ASP A 32 7.91 4.13 31.66
CA ASP A 32 9.09 3.35 32.09
C ASP A 32 9.21 2.01 31.33
N GLY A 33 8.29 1.73 30.40
CA GLY A 33 8.31 0.54 29.56
C GLY A 33 7.53 -0.65 30.12
N GLN A 34 6.81 -0.53 31.24
CA GLN A 34 5.93 -1.61 31.70
C GLN A 34 4.60 -1.63 30.94
N SER A 35 4.08 -2.84 30.72
CA SER A 35 2.83 -3.09 30.00
C SER A 35 1.93 -4.03 30.79
N LYS A 36 0.63 -3.72 30.85
CA LYS A 36 -0.38 -4.62 31.43
C LYS A 36 -1.55 -4.80 30.46
N THR A 37 -1.77 -6.05 30.02
CA THR A 37 -2.85 -6.44 29.11
C THR A 37 -3.99 -7.08 29.89
N LEU A 38 -5.22 -6.61 29.61
CA LEU A 38 -6.44 -7.00 30.32
C LEU A 38 -7.52 -7.38 29.32
N LYS A 39 -8.27 -8.44 29.59
CA LYS A 39 -9.39 -8.86 28.72
C LYS A 39 -10.58 -7.95 28.94
N ILE A 40 -11.16 -7.44 27.85
CA ILE A 40 -12.29 -6.50 27.90
C ILE A 40 -13.51 -7.17 28.52
N ASN A 41 -13.79 -8.44 28.22
CA ASN A 41 -14.92 -9.14 28.84
C ASN A 41 -14.79 -9.26 30.37
N GLN A 42 -13.58 -9.41 30.90
CA GLN A 42 -13.33 -9.45 32.33
C GLN A 42 -13.30 -8.06 32.96
N PHE A 43 -12.75 -7.08 32.23
CA PHE A 43 -12.58 -5.71 32.69
C PHE A 43 -13.21 -4.70 31.73
N PRO A 44 -14.56 -4.68 31.60
CA PRO A 44 -15.24 -3.98 30.52
C PRO A 44 -15.39 -2.47 30.75
N LYS A 45 -14.78 -1.94 31.80
CA LYS A 45 -15.03 -0.58 32.27
C LYS A 45 -13.72 0.09 32.64
N LEU A 46 -13.44 1.20 31.99
CA LEU A 46 -12.35 2.13 32.31
C LEU A 46 -12.94 3.45 32.79
N GLN A 47 -12.46 3.96 33.92
CA GLN A 47 -12.94 5.22 34.48
C GLN A 47 -11.78 6.12 34.86
N PHE A 48 -11.87 7.37 34.42
CA PHE A 48 -11.03 8.45 34.90
C PHE A 48 -11.58 9.02 36.21
N ASN A 49 -10.68 9.24 37.16
CA ASN A 49 -10.96 9.79 38.47
C ASN A 49 -10.53 11.26 38.52
N ALA A 50 -11.12 12.02 39.45
CA ALA A 50 -10.80 13.42 39.66
C ALA A 50 -9.35 13.68 40.12
N ASP A 51 -8.65 12.67 40.63
CA ASP A 51 -7.26 12.72 41.09
C ASP A 51 -6.23 12.49 39.96
N ALA A 52 -6.62 12.66 38.69
CA ALA A 52 -5.79 12.42 37.50
C ALA A 52 -5.25 10.98 37.39
N THR A 53 -6.04 10.02 37.87
CA THR A 53 -5.81 8.59 37.66
C THR A 53 -6.92 7.99 36.81
N PHE A 54 -6.66 6.83 36.24
CA PHE A 54 -7.72 5.99 35.71
C PHE A 54 -7.51 4.55 36.17
N GLY A 55 -8.58 3.78 36.17
CA GLY A 55 -8.54 2.39 36.58
C GLY A 55 -9.63 1.56 35.94
N ASN A 56 -9.47 0.26 36.01
CA ASN A 56 -10.40 -0.71 35.45
C ASN A 56 -11.29 -1.34 36.54
N TYR A 57 -12.45 -1.83 36.13
CA TYR A 57 -13.35 -2.58 37.01
C TYR A 57 -13.62 -3.94 36.42
N MET A 58 -13.65 -4.94 37.30
CA MET A 58 -14.01 -6.30 36.92
C MET A 58 -15.53 -6.42 36.74
N GLN A 59 -15.95 -7.13 35.70
CA GLN A 59 -17.35 -7.36 35.37
C GLN A 59 -18.09 -8.00 36.56
N GLY A 60 -19.18 -7.37 37.00
CA GLY A 60 -20.00 -7.87 38.11
C GLY A 60 -19.39 -7.68 39.50
N MET A 61 -18.25 -6.98 39.59
CA MET A 61 -17.59 -6.61 40.85
C MET A 61 -17.31 -5.11 40.94
N GLU A 62 -18.09 -4.28 40.23
CA GLU A 62 -17.87 -2.85 40.12
C GLU A 62 -17.94 -2.12 41.49
N ASP A 63 -18.74 -2.66 42.43
CA ASP A 63 -18.89 -2.12 43.79
C ASP A 63 -17.64 -2.32 44.67
N PHE A 64 -16.72 -3.21 44.27
CA PHE A 64 -15.44 -3.42 44.98
C PHE A 64 -14.36 -2.40 44.59
N GLY A 65 -14.68 -1.47 43.68
CA GLY A 65 -13.76 -0.42 43.24
C GLY A 65 -12.83 -0.86 42.11
N GLN A 66 -11.85 0.00 41.81
CA GLN A 66 -10.88 -0.25 40.74
C GLN A 66 -9.92 -1.37 41.12
N ILE A 67 -9.68 -2.30 40.19
CA ILE A 67 -8.74 -3.42 40.38
C ILE A 67 -7.31 -2.94 40.14
N ASP A 68 -7.12 -2.23 39.02
CA ASP A 68 -5.88 -1.58 38.64
C ASP A 68 -6.08 -0.07 38.59
N LYS A 69 -5.02 0.67 38.93
CA LYS A 69 -5.03 2.13 38.97
C LYS A 69 -3.70 2.67 38.43
N TRP A 70 -3.79 3.60 37.47
CA TRP A 70 -2.64 4.25 36.84
C TRP A 70 -2.78 5.76 36.93
N LYS A 71 -1.67 6.47 37.15
CA LYS A 71 -1.63 7.92 36.95
C LYS A 71 -1.55 8.23 35.47
N VAL A 72 -2.37 9.17 35.01
CA VAL A 72 -2.42 9.56 33.59
C VAL A 72 -1.05 10.04 33.09
N ASP A 73 -0.30 10.76 33.92
CA ASP A 73 1.01 11.30 33.57
C ASP A 73 2.11 10.23 33.44
N GLU A 74 1.90 9.03 33.99
CA GLU A 74 2.84 7.89 33.93
C GLU A 74 2.52 6.93 32.78
N VAL A 75 1.33 7.04 32.18
CA VAL A 75 0.90 6.22 31.05
C VAL A 75 1.41 6.82 29.75
N SER A 76 1.99 5.98 28.89
CA SER A 76 2.46 6.36 27.56
C SER A 76 1.33 6.25 26.53
N ASN A 77 0.62 5.13 26.52
CA ASN A 77 -0.58 4.92 25.72
C ASN A 77 -1.46 3.79 26.28
N VAL A 78 -2.71 3.72 25.82
CA VAL A 78 -3.61 2.57 26.03
C VAL A 78 -4.00 2.05 24.65
N ILE A 79 -3.75 0.78 24.40
CA ILE A 79 -4.01 0.12 23.11
C ILE A 79 -5.23 -0.78 23.29
N PHE A 80 -6.26 -0.58 22.48
CA PHE A 80 -7.42 -1.47 22.44
C PHE A 80 -7.24 -2.46 21.29
N ASN A 81 -7.29 -3.75 21.61
CA ASN A 81 -7.28 -4.86 20.67
C ASN A 81 -8.70 -5.44 20.64
N VAL A 82 -9.57 -4.78 19.88
CA VAL A 82 -10.97 -5.17 19.71
C VAL A 82 -11.12 -5.81 18.34
N TYR A 83 -11.60 -7.05 18.32
CA TYR A 83 -11.86 -7.80 17.10
C TYR A 83 -13.25 -7.48 16.55
N HIS A 84 -13.32 -7.14 15.27
CA HIS A 84 -14.55 -7.17 14.48
C HIS A 84 -14.38 -8.09 13.27
N GLU A 85 -15.22 -9.12 13.16
CA GLU A 85 -15.20 -10.08 12.03
C GLU A 85 -15.39 -9.36 10.68
N SER A 86 -16.18 -8.28 10.68
CA SER A 86 -16.40 -7.42 9.51
C SER A 86 -15.14 -6.73 8.98
N ASP A 87 -14.07 -6.60 9.76
CA ASP A 87 -12.86 -5.86 9.35
C ASP A 87 -12.06 -6.54 8.24
N VAL A 88 -12.27 -7.85 8.07
CA VAL A 88 -11.47 -8.71 7.17
C VAL A 88 -12.35 -9.56 6.25
N SER A 89 -13.66 -9.35 6.24
CA SER A 89 -14.62 -10.14 5.45
C SER A 89 -14.37 -10.08 3.93
N ASN A 90 -13.76 -8.99 3.45
CA ASN A 90 -13.37 -8.79 2.07
C ASN A 90 -11.94 -9.26 1.75
N ILE A 91 -11.20 -9.77 2.74
CA ILE A 91 -9.83 -10.24 2.55
C ILE A 91 -9.83 -11.69 2.12
N THR A 92 -9.29 -11.94 0.94
CA THR A 92 -9.15 -13.29 0.37
C THR A 92 -7.67 -13.65 0.25
N LEU A 93 -7.29 -14.76 0.89
CA LEU A 93 -5.99 -15.41 0.76
C LEU A 93 -6.08 -16.61 -0.20
N ALA A 94 -4.93 -17.21 -0.54
CA ALA A 94 -4.84 -18.49 -1.22
C ALA A 94 -5.60 -19.56 -0.42
N ASP A 95 -5.29 -19.68 0.87
CA ASP A 95 -6.09 -20.48 1.81
C ASP A 95 -7.45 -19.81 2.07
N LYS A 96 -8.53 -20.47 1.64
CA LYS A 96 -9.90 -19.99 1.81
C LYS A 96 -10.43 -20.14 3.23
N ALA A 97 -9.80 -21.01 4.02
CA ALA A 97 -10.11 -21.23 5.43
C ALA A 97 -9.18 -20.43 6.36
N ALA A 98 -8.36 -19.52 5.81
CA ALA A 98 -7.43 -18.70 6.58
C ALA A 98 -8.11 -18.02 7.79
N LEU A 99 -7.46 -18.11 8.94
CA LEU A 99 -7.94 -17.49 10.17
C LEU A 99 -7.95 -15.97 10.04
N ASP A 100 -8.80 -15.31 10.83
CA ASP A 100 -8.93 -13.85 10.71
C ASP A 100 -7.68 -13.09 11.13
N ASN A 101 -6.89 -13.61 12.07
CA ASN A 101 -5.57 -13.03 12.37
C ASN A 101 -4.63 -13.10 11.16
N THR A 102 -4.73 -14.16 10.35
CA THR A 102 -3.96 -14.30 9.09
C THR A 102 -4.42 -13.27 8.08
N LYS A 103 -5.74 -13.10 7.93
CA LYS A 103 -6.33 -12.04 7.08
C LYS A 103 -5.97 -10.64 7.56
N ARG A 104 -5.91 -10.39 8.88
CA ARG A 104 -5.48 -9.10 9.46
C ARG A 104 -4.03 -8.80 9.12
N LEU A 105 -3.12 -9.76 9.29
CA LEU A 105 -1.74 -9.59 8.86
C LEU A 105 -1.66 -9.30 7.35
N TYR A 106 -2.36 -10.07 6.52
CA TYR A 106 -2.38 -9.84 5.07
C TYR A 106 -2.92 -8.45 4.69
N LYS A 107 -4.02 -8.02 5.32
CA LYS A 107 -4.58 -6.66 5.17
C LYS A 107 -3.56 -5.60 5.54
N TYR A 108 -2.87 -5.78 6.67
CA TYR A 108 -1.83 -4.85 7.12
C TYR A 108 -0.64 -4.78 6.17
N LEU A 109 -0.19 -5.92 5.62
CA LEU A 109 0.84 -5.96 4.58
C LEU A 109 0.38 -5.22 3.32
N LYS A 110 -0.83 -5.51 2.84
CA LYS A 110 -1.42 -4.89 1.64
C LYS A 110 -1.58 -3.38 1.78
N MET A 111 -2.04 -2.91 2.94
CA MET A 111 -2.22 -1.48 3.24
C MET A 111 -0.90 -0.70 3.21
N ASN A 112 0.21 -1.35 3.59
CA ASN A 112 1.53 -0.73 3.61
C ASN A 112 2.31 -0.88 2.30
N TYR A 113 1.97 -1.89 1.49
CA TYR A 113 2.66 -2.19 0.24
C TYR A 113 2.70 -0.99 -0.72
N GLY A 114 3.88 -0.65 -1.22
CA GLY A 114 4.09 0.50 -2.11
C GLY A 114 4.38 1.83 -1.39
N SER A 115 3.88 2.02 -0.17
CA SER A 115 4.07 3.24 0.64
C SER A 115 5.11 3.08 1.75
N LYS A 116 5.27 1.86 2.26
CA LYS A 116 6.23 1.47 3.30
C LYS A 116 6.90 0.14 2.93
N ILE A 117 8.01 -0.17 3.60
CA ILE A 117 8.73 -1.44 3.50
C ILE A 117 8.99 -2.00 4.90
N PHE A 118 8.72 -3.28 5.12
CA PHE A 118 9.02 -3.91 6.41
C PHE A 118 10.49 -4.30 6.49
N SER A 119 11.14 -3.92 7.59
CA SER A 119 12.46 -4.45 7.91
C SER A 119 12.34 -5.90 8.37
N ALA A 120 13.14 -6.79 7.82
CA ALA A 120 13.19 -8.19 8.20
C ALA A 120 14.63 -8.64 8.40
N VAL A 121 14.84 -9.71 9.16
CA VAL A 121 16.14 -10.39 9.26
C VAL A 121 15.94 -11.89 9.40
N MET A 122 16.90 -12.66 8.88
CA MET A 122 16.96 -14.10 9.13
C MET A 122 17.45 -14.40 10.56
N ALA A 123 16.91 -15.45 11.18
CA ALA A 123 17.49 -16.06 12.37
C ALA A 123 18.98 -16.36 12.17
N ASN A 124 19.73 -16.50 13.26
CA ASN A 124 21.06 -17.10 13.16
C ASN A 124 20.88 -18.60 12.91
N VAL A 125 20.93 -19.00 11.63
CA VAL A 125 20.68 -20.36 11.11
C VAL A 125 19.21 -20.81 11.17
N ASN A 126 18.57 -20.86 12.34
CA ASN A 126 17.33 -21.64 12.51
C ASN A 126 16.25 -21.01 13.42
N TRP A 127 16.25 -21.29 14.72
CA TRP A 127 15.12 -21.15 15.62
C TRP A 127 15.40 -20.12 16.74
N ASN A 128 15.73 -18.90 16.35
CA ASN A 128 16.06 -17.79 17.25
C ASN A 128 15.89 -16.42 16.56
N HIS A 129 16.11 -15.34 17.30
CA HIS A 129 16.14 -13.96 16.79
C HIS A 129 17.46 -13.23 17.14
N GLN A 130 18.59 -13.96 17.21
CA GLN A 130 19.87 -13.40 17.67
C GLN A 130 20.41 -12.29 16.75
N GLU A 131 20.23 -12.40 15.43
CA GLU A 131 20.66 -11.35 14.52
C GLU A 131 19.81 -10.08 14.69
N ALA A 132 18.50 -10.23 14.97
CA ALA A 132 17.62 -9.11 15.29
C ALA A 132 18.08 -8.37 16.56
N ASP A 133 18.55 -9.10 17.59
CA ASP A 133 19.10 -8.51 18.81
C ASP A 133 20.37 -7.69 18.55
N LYS A 134 21.27 -8.17 17.67
CA LYS A 134 22.46 -7.41 17.26
C LYS A 134 22.09 -6.14 16.49
N ILE A 135 21.08 -6.20 15.62
CA ILE A 135 20.59 -5.02 14.89
C ILE A 135 20.00 -3.99 15.85
N GLN A 136 19.26 -4.43 16.87
CA GLN A 136 18.76 -3.53 17.90
C GLN A 136 19.89 -2.87 18.67
N GLN A 137 20.95 -3.59 19.02
CA GLN A 137 22.12 -3.01 19.68
C GLN A 137 22.83 -1.98 18.78
N ALA A 138 22.86 -2.21 17.47
CA ALA A 138 23.52 -1.32 16.51
C ALA A 138 22.72 -0.06 16.16
N THR A 139 21.38 -0.16 16.15
CA THR A 139 20.48 0.88 15.60
C THR A 139 19.52 1.48 16.62
N GLY A 140 19.33 0.84 17.78
CA GLY A 140 18.30 1.16 18.76
C GLY A 140 16.91 0.61 18.42
N LYS A 141 16.75 -0.11 17.28
CA LYS A 141 15.46 -0.61 16.81
C LYS A 141 15.53 -2.08 16.38
N TYR A 142 14.48 -2.83 16.68
CA TYR A 142 14.30 -4.19 16.16
C TYR A 142 13.74 -4.17 14.73
N PRO A 143 14.19 -5.07 13.83
CA PRO A 143 13.48 -5.36 12.58
C PRO A 143 12.01 -5.72 12.85
N ALA A 144 11.09 -5.40 11.94
CA ALA A 144 9.68 -5.73 12.09
C ALA A 144 9.40 -7.25 11.97
N ILE A 145 10.16 -7.94 11.12
CA ILE A 145 10.00 -9.37 10.83
C ILE A 145 11.26 -10.14 11.27
N ASN A 146 11.09 -11.28 11.92
CA ASN A 146 12.16 -12.28 12.10
C ASN A 146 11.76 -13.56 11.38
N CYS A 147 12.65 -14.11 10.56
CA CYS A 147 12.43 -15.36 9.85
C CYS A 147 13.10 -16.54 10.55
N TYR A 148 12.36 -17.63 10.75
CA TYR A 148 12.85 -18.87 11.36
C TYR A 148 12.90 -20.00 10.33
N ASP A 149 13.83 -20.93 10.50
CA ASP A 149 14.01 -22.07 9.59
C ASP A 149 13.73 -23.42 10.25
N PHE A 150 12.96 -24.26 9.57
CA PHE A 150 12.76 -25.67 9.90
C PHE A 150 13.89 -26.59 9.41
N ILE A 151 15.03 -26.04 9.00
CA ILE A 151 16.19 -26.75 8.43
C ILE A 151 16.67 -27.96 9.24
N GLN A 152 16.49 -27.98 10.56
CA GLN A 152 16.83 -29.13 11.42
C GLN A 152 15.62 -29.85 12.04
N ILE A 153 14.40 -29.74 11.51
CA ILE A 153 13.20 -30.37 12.10
C ILE A 153 13.29 -31.90 12.26
N TYR A 154 14.17 -32.54 11.49
CA TYR A 154 14.43 -33.97 11.60
C TYR A 154 15.15 -34.36 12.90
N VAL A 155 15.92 -33.44 13.50
CA VAL A 155 16.71 -33.65 14.71
C VAL A 155 15.76 -33.81 15.91
N PRO A 156 15.80 -34.94 16.64
CA PRO A 156 15.07 -35.08 17.90
C PRO A 156 15.50 -34.00 18.90
N LYS A 157 14.57 -33.53 19.74
CA LYS A 157 14.84 -32.49 20.74
C LYS A 157 16.14 -32.76 21.53
N ASN A 158 17.01 -31.75 21.56
CA ASN A 158 18.26 -31.80 22.32
C ASN A 158 18.68 -30.39 22.77
N ASN A 159 19.89 -30.25 23.33
CA ASN A 159 20.39 -28.98 23.85
C ASN A 159 20.78 -27.96 22.75
N TRP A 160 20.94 -28.40 21.51
CA TRP A 160 21.29 -27.53 20.38
C TRP A 160 20.04 -26.99 19.69
N ILE A 161 19.04 -27.84 19.45
CA ILE A 161 17.81 -27.46 18.74
C ILE A 161 16.59 -28.21 19.30
N ASN A 162 15.48 -27.47 19.47
CA ASN A 162 14.23 -28.01 19.96
C ASN A 162 13.02 -27.24 19.39
N TYR A 163 12.42 -27.76 18.31
CA TYR A 163 11.23 -27.15 17.72
C TYR A 163 9.95 -27.37 18.53
N ASP A 164 9.96 -28.26 19.54
CA ASP A 164 8.82 -28.38 20.46
C ASP A 164 8.66 -27.14 21.35
N ASP A 165 9.77 -26.42 21.57
CA ASP A 165 9.81 -25.16 22.27
C ASP A 165 9.56 -24.01 21.27
N ILE A 166 8.35 -23.48 21.30
CA ILE A 166 7.93 -22.37 20.45
C ILE A 166 8.24 -21.00 21.07
N THR A 167 8.89 -20.95 22.24
CA THR A 167 9.21 -19.71 22.96
C THR A 167 9.95 -18.68 22.09
N PRO A 168 10.96 -19.04 21.27
CA PRO A 168 11.63 -18.06 20.42
C PRO A 168 10.68 -17.32 19.46
N VAL A 169 9.65 -18.01 18.97
CA VAL A 169 8.67 -17.43 18.05
C VAL A 169 7.61 -16.64 18.82
N THR A 170 7.10 -17.17 19.93
CA THR A 170 6.03 -16.52 20.71
C THR A 170 6.53 -15.29 21.46
N GLU A 171 7.79 -15.25 21.90
CA GLU A 171 8.40 -14.04 22.50
C GLU A 171 8.51 -12.91 21.48
N TRP A 172 8.95 -13.22 20.26
CA TRP A 172 9.03 -12.23 19.19
C TRP A 172 7.65 -11.65 18.83
N ALA A 173 6.67 -12.52 18.62
CA ALA A 173 5.31 -12.11 18.30
C ALA A 173 4.63 -11.37 19.46
N GLY A 174 4.84 -11.82 20.70
CA GLY A 174 4.35 -11.17 21.92
C GLY A 174 4.93 -9.77 22.12
N ALA A 175 6.15 -9.52 21.60
CA ALA A 175 6.78 -8.20 21.56
C ALA A 175 6.36 -7.34 20.34
N GLY A 176 5.33 -7.74 19.59
CA GLY A 176 4.79 -7.03 18.43
C GLY A 176 5.46 -7.36 17.09
N GLY A 177 6.36 -8.35 17.06
CA GLY A 177 7.04 -8.75 15.84
C GLY A 177 6.19 -9.61 14.90
N ILE A 178 6.40 -9.46 13.60
CA ILE A 178 5.82 -10.33 12.58
C ILE A 178 6.72 -11.57 12.43
N VAL A 179 6.10 -12.73 12.30
CA VAL A 179 6.81 -14.00 12.13
C VAL A 179 6.89 -14.35 10.63
N SER A 180 8.08 -14.71 10.18
CA SER A 180 8.29 -15.40 8.90
C SER A 180 8.86 -16.78 9.17
N LEU A 181 8.48 -17.76 8.36
CA LEU A 181 8.90 -19.14 8.46
C LEU A 181 9.35 -19.60 7.07
N MET A 182 10.48 -20.30 7.03
CA MET A 182 10.96 -20.95 5.82
C MET A 182 11.49 -22.35 6.13
N TRP A 183 11.83 -23.10 5.08
CA TRP A 183 12.33 -24.45 5.26
C TRP A 183 13.36 -24.85 4.20
N HIS A 184 14.63 -24.86 4.59
CA HIS A 184 15.62 -25.67 3.88
C HIS A 184 15.35 -27.15 4.15
N PHE A 185 14.57 -27.78 3.27
CA PHE A 185 14.10 -29.14 3.48
C PHE A 185 15.24 -30.15 3.32
N ASN A 186 15.96 -30.40 4.41
CA ASN A 186 17.02 -31.40 4.48
C ASN A 186 16.46 -32.83 4.36
N VAL A 187 17.13 -33.63 3.52
CA VAL A 187 16.86 -35.04 3.28
C VAL A 187 18.13 -35.87 3.51
N PRO A 188 18.03 -37.15 3.89
CA PRO A 188 19.19 -38.02 4.02
C PRO A 188 20.01 -38.06 2.73
N THR A 189 21.33 -38.22 2.83
CA THR A 189 22.22 -38.28 1.66
C THR A 189 22.00 -39.54 0.80
N ALA A 190 21.47 -40.61 1.38
CA ALA A 190 21.04 -41.81 0.64
C ALA A 190 19.97 -42.60 1.41
N GLU A 191 19.32 -43.55 0.73
CA GLU A 191 18.41 -44.49 1.40
C GLU A 191 19.14 -45.26 2.51
N GLY A 192 18.52 -45.35 3.69
CA GLY A 192 19.10 -46.03 4.85
C GLY A 192 20.09 -45.19 5.66
N VAL A 193 20.49 -44.00 5.20
CA VAL A 193 21.25 -43.05 6.03
C VAL A 193 20.34 -42.53 7.14
N VAL A 194 20.79 -42.70 8.39
CA VAL A 194 20.12 -42.18 9.57
C VAL A 194 20.73 -40.82 9.93
N PRO A 195 19.94 -39.73 9.92
CA PRO A 195 20.46 -38.41 10.28
C PRO A 195 21.01 -38.35 11.70
N GLY A 196 22.15 -37.65 11.85
CA GLY A 196 22.76 -37.40 13.15
C GLY A 196 22.01 -36.33 13.96
N THR A 197 22.12 -36.41 15.28
CA THR A 197 21.55 -35.39 16.20
C THR A 197 22.34 -34.08 16.21
N ASP A 198 23.50 -34.06 15.56
CA ASP A 198 24.39 -32.91 15.35
C ASP A 198 24.19 -32.23 13.98
N GLY A 199 23.19 -32.68 13.22
CA GLY A 199 22.87 -32.15 11.90
C GLY A 199 23.58 -32.86 10.74
N SER A 200 24.40 -33.89 11.01
CA SER A 200 25.09 -34.65 9.96
C SER A 200 24.17 -35.63 9.20
N GLY A 201 24.63 -36.09 8.02
CA GLY A 201 23.95 -37.13 7.25
C GLY A 201 22.77 -36.66 6.38
N VAL A 202 22.54 -35.36 6.28
CA VAL A 202 21.50 -34.77 5.45
C VAL A 202 22.00 -33.63 4.57
N THR A 203 21.20 -33.24 3.59
CA THR A 203 21.44 -32.10 2.72
C THR A 203 20.14 -31.69 2.03
N CYS A 204 20.10 -30.48 1.47
CA CYS A 204 19.10 -30.08 0.47
C CYS A 204 19.69 -29.98 -0.95
N SER A 205 21.02 -30.12 -1.09
CA SER A 205 21.73 -29.98 -2.36
C SER A 205 21.55 -31.20 -3.25
N THR A 206 21.26 -30.97 -4.52
CA THR A 206 20.98 -32.02 -5.52
C THR A 206 22.15 -32.98 -5.75
N ASP A 207 23.39 -32.51 -5.66
CA ASP A 207 24.61 -33.25 -5.91
C ASP A 207 25.09 -34.10 -4.72
N LYS A 208 24.46 -33.93 -3.55
CA LYS A 208 24.88 -34.57 -2.29
C LYS A 208 23.88 -35.59 -1.75
N THR A 209 22.77 -35.84 -2.48
CA THR A 209 21.77 -36.83 -2.09
C THR A 209 21.31 -37.69 -3.27
N THR A 210 20.94 -38.94 -2.99
CA THR A 210 20.21 -39.80 -3.94
C THR A 210 18.70 -39.58 -3.90
N PHE A 211 18.18 -38.71 -3.03
CA PHE A 211 16.75 -38.39 -2.93
C PHE A 211 16.23 -37.75 -4.23
N LYS A 212 15.12 -38.26 -4.77
CA LYS A 212 14.48 -37.74 -5.98
C LYS A 212 13.16 -37.05 -5.66
N ALA A 213 12.97 -35.83 -6.14
CA ALA A 213 11.75 -35.05 -5.96
C ALA A 213 10.51 -35.79 -6.47
N SER A 214 10.61 -36.38 -7.66
CA SER A 214 9.54 -37.16 -8.30
C SER A 214 9.12 -38.38 -7.49
N ASN A 215 10.03 -38.96 -6.68
CA ASN A 215 9.72 -40.08 -5.81
C ASN A 215 9.04 -39.65 -4.50
N ALA A 216 9.17 -38.39 -4.07
CA ALA A 216 8.58 -37.92 -2.81
C ALA A 216 7.04 -37.97 -2.80
N LEU A 217 6.41 -38.01 -3.98
CA LEU A 217 4.95 -38.16 -4.13
C LEU A 217 4.53 -39.58 -4.54
N ARG A 218 5.49 -40.50 -4.69
CA ARG A 218 5.22 -41.88 -5.11
C ARG A 218 5.13 -42.79 -3.89
N SER A 219 3.91 -43.20 -3.53
CA SER A 219 3.69 -44.13 -2.42
C SER A 219 4.57 -45.39 -2.52
N GLY A 220 5.15 -45.78 -1.38
CA GLY A 220 6.06 -46.93 -1.26
C GLY A 220 7.55 -46.61 -1.35
N THR A 221 7.95 -45.45 -1.89
CA THR A 221 9.36 -45.01 -1.90
C THR A 221 9.83 -44.55 -0.52
N TRP A 222 11.15 -44.52 -0.29
CA TRP A 222 11.71 -43.99 0.96
C TRP A 222 11.61 -42.47 1.02
N GLU A 223 11.68 -41.81 -0.14
CA GLU A 223 11.48 -40.36 -0.29
C GLU A 223 10.07 -39.96 0.15
N TYR A 224 9.05 -40.72 -0.27
CA TYR A 224 7.67 -40.50 0.16
C TYR A 224 7.52 -40.61 1.67
N ARG A 225 8.07 -41.67 2.27
CA ARG A 225 8.01 -41.84 3.75
C ARG A 225 8.70 -40.69 4.46
N TRP A 226 9.89 -40.30 4.02
CA TRP A 226 10.64 -39.19 4.62
C TRP A 226 9.88 -37.86 4.49
N PHE A 227 9.38 -37.57 3.29
CA PHE A 227 8.66 -36.35 2.96
C PHE A 227 7.47 -36.11 3.87
N TYR A 228 6.55 -37.07 3.95
CA TYR A 228 5.36 -36.97 4.81
C TYR A 228 5.71 -36.99 6.30
N GLN A 229 6.71 -37.77 6.73
CA GLN A 229 7.16 -37.75 8.14
C GLN A 229 7.70 -36.39 8.57
N GLN A 230 8.48 -35.70 7.73
CA GLN A 230 8.94 -34.36 8.09
C GLN A 230 7.83 -33.32 7.98
N MET A 231 6.93 -33.43 6.98
CA MET A 231 5.74 -32.58 6.91
C MET A 231 4.85 -32.71 8.15
N ASP A 232 4.68 -33.92 8.70
CA ASP A 232 3.95 -34.13 9.96
C ASP A 232 4.59 -33.40 11.14
N LYS A 233 5.92 -33.42 11.24
CA LYS A 233 6.63 -32.68 12.30
C LYS A 233 6.48 -31.17 12.15
N VAL A 234 6.62 -30.65 10.93
CA VAL A 234 6.41 -29.22 10.66
C VAL A 234 4.96 -28.83 10.97
N ALA A 235 3.98 -29.59 10.48
CA ALA A 235 2.56 -29.36 10.75
C ALA A 235 2.25 -29.36 12.25
N ALA A 236 2.88 -30.25 13.04
CA ALA A 236 2.71 -30.27 14.50
C ALA A 236 3.21 -28.98 15.17
N VAL A 237 4.34 -28.41 14.71
CA VAL A 237 4.85 -27.13 15.22
C VAL A 237 3.97 -25.97 14.77
N LEU A 238 3.54 -25.98 13.50
CA LEU A 238 2.62 -24.97 12.96
C LEU A 238 1.28 -24.96 13.71
N GLN A 239 0.77 -26.13 14.08
CA GLN A 239 -0.44 -26.25 14.91
C GLN A 239 -0.21 -25.62 16.29
N LYS A 240 0.92 -25.91 16.96
CA LYS A 240 1.28 -25.28 18.24
C LYS A 240 1.35 -23.75 18.13
N LEU A 241 1.94 -23.24 17.04
CA LEU A 241 2.00 -21.80 16.76
C LEU A 241 0.59 -21.22 16.55
N GLN A 242 -0.25 -21.89 15.76
CA GLN A 242 -1.64 -21.50 15.53
C GLN A 242 -2.45 -21.46 16.84
N ASP A 243 -2.31 -22.49 17.67
CA ASP A 243 -2.98 -22.58 18.98
C ASP A 243 -2.52 -21.47 19.93
N ALA A 244 -1.27 -21.01 19.79
CA ALA A 244 -0.73 -19.83 20.48
C ALA A 244 -1.13 -18.49 19.83
N GLY A 245 -1.98 -18.51 18.80
CA GLY A 245 -2.45 -17.32 18.08
C GLY A 245 -1.43 -16.72 17.11
N ILE A 246 -0.33 -17.42 16.83
CA ILE A 246 0.72 -16.96 15.93
C ILE A 246 0.30 -17.16 14.48
N VAL A 247 0.54 -16.14 13.67
CA VAL A 247 0.39 -16.16 12.21
C VAL A 247 1.73 -15.87 11.57
N ALA A 248 1.99 -16.42 10.38
CA ALA A 248 3.29 -16.31 9.76
C ALA A 248 3.24 -16.16 8.24
N LEU A 249 4.24 -15.46 7.70
CA LEU A 249 4.64 -15.65 6.31
C LEU A 249 5.26 -17.05 6.18
N TRP A 250 4.89 -17.81 5.17
CA TRP A 250 5.41 -19.16 4.93
C TRP A 250 6.06 -19.25 3.56
N ARG A 251 7.38 -19.47 3.54
CA ARG A 251 8.21 -19.52 2.33
C ARG A 251 8.91 -20.89 2.19
N PRO A 252 8.18 -21.97 1.85
CA PRO A 252 8.77 -23.28 1.60
C PRO A 252 9.35 -23.36 0.19
N PHE A 253 10.16 -24.39 -0.07
CA PHE A 253 10.64 -24.75 -1.42
C PHE A 253 11.14 -23.54 -2.23
N HIS A 254 11.90 -22.66 -1.58
CA HIS A 254 12.40 -21.43 -2.20
C HIS A 254 13.43 -21.74 -3.30
N GLU A 255 13.63 -20.76 -4.18
CA GLU A 255 14.60 -20.84 -5.29
C GLU A 255 14.46 -22.11 -6.16
N GLY A 256 13.21 -22.56 -6.37
CA GLY A 256 12.93 -23.87 -6.95
C GLY A 256 13.55 -24.12 -8.33
N ALA A 257 13.67 -23.10 -9.17
CA ALA A 257 14.28 -23.25 -10.48
C ALA A 257 15.82 -23.30 -10.44
N GLY A 258 16.46 -22.67 -9.45
CA GLY A 258 17.89 -22.41 -9.46
C GLY A 258 18.39 -21.89 -10.82
N ASN A 259 19.32 -22.60 -11.45
CA ASN A 259 19.83 -22.28 -12.79
C ASN A 259 19.18 -23.09 -13.93
N SER A 260 18.11 -23.85 -13.67
CA SER A 260 17.51 -24.75 -14.67
C SER A 260 16.91 -24.02 -15.87
N MET A 261 16.66 -22.72 -15.76
CA MET A 261 16.07 -21.90 -16.82
C MET A 261 17.10 -21.29 -17.78
N HIS A 262 18.37 -21.68 -17.69
CA HIS A 262 19.38 -21.23 -18.63
C HIS A 262 19.02 -21.69 -20.06
N LYS A 263 19.07 -20.78 -21.03
CA LYS A 263 18.63 -21.06 -22.41
C LYS A 263 19.53 -22.07 -23.13
N THR A 264 20.78 -22.17 -22.71
CA THR A 264 21.73 -23.15 -23.24
C THR A 264 21.82 -24.34 -22.28
N PRO A 265 21.48 -25.57 -22.71
CA PRO A 265 21.63 -26.75 -21.88
C PRO A 265 23.08 -26.93 -21.41
N ALA A 266 23.28 -27.09 -20.11
CA ALA A 266 24.58 -27.35 -19.51
C ALA A 266 24.43 -28.17 -18.23
N SER A 267 25.45 -28.93 -17.85
CA SER A 267 25.42 -29.75 -16.63
C SER A 267 25.30 -28.93 -15.34
N TRP A 268 25.72 -27.67 -15.36
CA TRP A 268 25.59 -26.72 -14.25
C TRP A 268 24.24 -25.98 -14.25
N ALA A 269 23.52 -25.99 -15.37
CA ALA A 269 22.23 -25.31 -15.53
C ALA A 269 21.10 -26.17 -14.92
N THR A 270 21.14 -26.32 -13.60
CA THR A 270 20.23 -27.18 -12.84
C THR A 270 19.72 -26.44 -11.61
N ALA A 271 18.65 -26.94 -11.00
CA ALA A 271 18.24 -26.51 -9.68
C ALA A 271 19.31 -26.93 -8.65
N TRP A 272 19.63 -26.03 -7.71
CA TRP A 272 20.57 -26.34 -6.63
C TRP A 272 19.91 -27.04 -5.44
N PHE A 273 18.58 -27.01 -5.35
CA PHE A 273 17.81 -27.72 -4.33
C PHE A 273 17.03 -28.91 -4.90
N TRP A 274 16.91 -29.98 -4.11
CA TRP A 274 16.29 -31.24 -4.56
C TRP A 274 14.86 -31.06 -5.07
N TRP A 275 14.08 -30.15 -4.49
CA TRP A 275 12.68 -29.93 -4.86
C TRP A 275 12.49 -29.39 -6.29
N GLY A 276 13.53 -28.79 -6.87
CA GLY A 276 13.55 -28.31 -8.25
C GLY A 276 14.15 -29.29 -9.26
N ALA A 277 14.81 -30.35 -8.79
CA ALA A 277 15.71 -31.15 -9.61
C ALA A 277 15.02 -31.95 -10.72
N ASP A 278 13.76 -32.34 -10.49
CA ASP A 278 12.95 -33.13 -11.43
C ASP A 278 11.93 -32.25 -12.19
N GLY A 279 12.24 -30.97 -12.35
CA GLY A 279 11.53 -30.03 -13.22
C GLY A 279 10.27 -29.38 -12.63
N ALA A 280 9.73 -28.41 -13.37
CA ALA A 280 8.68 -27.50 -12.92
C ALA A 280 7.37 -28.20 -12.53
N GLU A 281 6.93 -29.24 -13.25
CA GLU A 281 5.71 -29.97 -12.91
C GLU A 281 5.83 -30.74 -11.59
N THR A 282 6.99 -31.35 -11.35
CA THR A 282 7.28 -32.01 -10.07
C THR A 282 7.28 -30.98 -8.94
N TYR A 283 7.95 -29.83 -9.13
CA TYR A 283 7.99 -28.75 -8.16
C TYR A 283 6.58 -28.24 -7.80
N LYS A 284 5.74 -27.93 -8.81
CA LYS A 284 4.35 -27.51 -8.58
C LYS A 284 3.54 -28.57 -7.85
N SER A 285 3.76 -29.85 -8.16
CA SER A 285 3.09 -30.96 -7.47
C SER A 285 3.51 -31.05 -6.00
N LEU A 286 4.79 -30.85 -5.67
CA LEU A 286 5.27 -30.79 -4.29
C LEU A 286 4.66 -29.61 -3.52
N TRP A 287 4.65 -28.42 -4.14
CA TRP A 287 4.05 -27.22 -3.55
C TRP A 287 2.57 -27.43 -3.22
N ARG A 288 1.78 -27.84 -4.21
CA ARG A 288 0.33 -28.06 -4.06
C ARG A 288 0.03 -29.18 -3.06
N THR A 289 0.88 -30.22 -3.03
CA THR A 289 0.77 -31.28 -2.01
C THR A 289 0.95 -30.72 -0.61
N MET A 290 2.00 -29.94 -0.36
CA MET A 290 2.22 -29.34 0.97
C MET A 290 1.07 -28.40 1.37
N PHE A 291 0.63 -27.56 0.42
CA PHE A 291 -0.48 -26.63 0.65
C PHE A 291 -1.77 -27.34 1.06
N ASN A 292 -2.17 -28.37 0.31
CA ASN A 292 -3.36 -29.16 0.63
C ASN A 292 -3.17 -29.97 1.91
N TYR A 293 -1.99 -30.57 2.11
CA TYR A 293 -1.69 -31.35 3.31
C TYR A 293 -1.78 -30.51 4.58
N PHE A 294 -1.26 -29.29 4.57
CA PHE A 294 -1.36 -28.39 5.72
C PHE A 294 -2.80 -27.98 6.01
N GLN A 295 -3.62 -27.73 4.98
CA GLN A 295 -5.05 -27.52 5.17
C GLN A 295 -5.78 -28.74 5.74
N GLU A 296 -5.48 -29.94 5.24
CA GLU A 296 -6.03 -31.20 5.78
C GLU A 296 -5.66 -31.41 7.26
N LYS A 297 -4.52 -30.86 7.69
CA LYS A 297 -4.07 -30.85 9.09
C LYS A 297 -4.69 -29.71 9.92
N GLY A 298 -5.53 -28.85 9.34
CA GLY A 298 -6.18 -27.72 10.03
C GLY A 298 -5.29 -26.49 10.22
N ILE A 299 -4.20 -26.38 9.44
CA ILE A 299 -3.28 -25.23 9.48
C ILE A 299 -3.81 -24.13 8.56
N HIS A 300 -4.19 -23.01 9.18
CA HIS A 300 -4.86 -21.86 8.55
C HIS A 300 -4.24 -20.51 9.00
N ASN A 301 -3.05 -20.57 9.61
CA ASN A 301 -2.32 -19.41 10.12
C ASN A 301 -1.20 -18.90 9.21
N LEU A 302 -1.19 -19.28 7.92
CA LEU A 302 -0.09 -19.03 6.99
C LEU A 302 -0.46 -18.11 5.81
N ILE A 303 0.48 -17.26 5.42
CA ILE A 303 0.45 -16.47 4.18
C ILE A 303 1.56 -17.01 3.25
N TRP A 304 1.19 -17.58 2.11
CA TRP A 304 2.09 -18.37 1.27
C TRP A 304 2.95 -17.50 0.34
N THR A 305 4.27 -17.63 0.46
CA THR A 305 5.26 -16.85 -0.30
C THR A 305 6.05 -17.75 -1.23
N TRP A 306 5.83 -17.64 -2.54
CA TRP A 306 6.61 -18.37 -3.54
C TRP A 306 7.82 -17.56 -3.99
N THR A 307 8.99 -18.18 -4.06
CA THR A 307 10.23 -17.47 -4.44
C THR A 307 10.55 -17.71 -5.92
N THR A 308 10.55 -16.64 -6.70
CA THR A 308 10.95 -16.65 -8.12
C THR A 308 12.45 -16.41 -8.26
N GLN A 309 13.07 -17.06 -9.25
CA GLN A 309 14.39 -16.72 -9.77
C GLN A 309 14.37 -15.57 -10.79
N ASN A 310 13.19 -15.20 -11.27
CA ASN A 310 13.00 -14.29 -12.40
C ASN A 310 13.91 -14.72 -13.57
N TYR A 311 14.69 -13.80 -14.14
CA TYR A 311 15.67 -14.10 -15.19
C TYR A 311 17.07 -14.39 -14.63
N ASN A 312 17.22 -14.72 -13.34
CA ASN A 312 18.51 -14.85 -12.67
C ASN A 312 19.44 -13.63 -12.89
N GLY A 313 18.86 -12.43 -13.00
CA GLY A 313 19.58 -11.19 -13.27
C GLY A 313 20.01 -10.95 -14.73
N ASP A 314 19.76 -11.88 -15.66
CA ASP A 314 20.10 -11.72 -17.08
C ASP A 314 19.12 -12.45 -18.02
N SER A 315 18.13 -11.69 -18.52
CA SER A 315 17.11 -12.18 -19.46
C SER A 315 17.66 -12.55 -20.84
N SER A 316 18.91 -12.21 -21.16
CA SER A 316 19.56 -12.68 -22.39
C SER A 316 19.96 -14.16 -22.26
N GLN A 317 20.36 -14.61 -21.06
CA GLN A 317 20.88 -15.96 -20.80
C GLN A 317 19.83 -16.91 -20.21
N TYR A 318 18.86 -16.39 -19.47
CA TYR A 318 17.82 -17.21 -18.81
C TYR A 318 16.44 -16.92 -19.41
N ASN A 319 15.62 -17.96 -19.51
CA ASN A 319 14.18 -17.79 -19.52
C ASN A 319 13.72 -17.45 -18.09
N ASP A 320 12.57 -16.81 -17.94
CA ASP A 320 11.97 -16.71 -16.62
C ASP A 320 11.41 -18.05 -16.15
N ASP A 321 11.11 -18.14 -14.86
CA ASP A 321 10.67 -19.35 -14.17
C ASP A 321 9.14 -19.43 -14.00
N SER A 322 8.35 -18.80 -14.88
CA SER A 322 6.88 -18.86 -14.79
C SER A 322 6.33 -20.30 -14.79
N ASP A 323 7.02 -21.24 -15.43
CA ASP A 323 6.63 -22.66 -15.44
C ASP A 323 6.63 -23.29 -14.04
N PHE A 324 7.45 -22.77 -13.13
CA PHE A 324 7.54 -23.20 -11.73
C PHE A 324 6.47 -22.55 -10.85
N TYR A 325 5.74 -21.53 -11.33
CA TYR A 325 4.73 -20.83 -10.53
C TYR A 325 3.59 -21.77 -10.12
N PRO A 326 3.33 -21.96 -8.81
CA PRO A 326 2.31 -22.91 -8.35
C PRO A 326 0.88 -22.59 -8.75
N GLY A 327 0.57 -21.31 -9.04
CA GLY A 327 -0.76 -20.82 -9.38
C GLY A 327 -1.30 -19.81 -8.37
N ASN A 328 -2.20 -18.93 -8.83
CA ASN A 328 -2.75 -17.83 -8.02
C ASN A 328 -3.53 -18.30 -6.79
N GLU A 329 -4.09 -19.50 -6.86
CA GLU A 329 -4.84 -20.17 -5.79
C GLU A 329 -3.96 -20.81 -4.72
N TYR A 330 -2.64 -20.86 -4.92
CA TYR A 330 -1.66 -21.48 -4.01
C TYR A 330 -0.60 -20.50 -3.47
N VAL A 331 -0.64 -19.23 -3.86
CA VAL A 331 0.38 -18.23 -3.56
C VAL A 331 -0.25 -16.89 -3.20
N ASP A 332 0.23 -16.26 -2.13
CA ASP A 332 -0.21 -14.93 -1.67
C ASP A 332 0.80 -13.83 -2.01
N ILE A 333 2.10 -14.13 -1.91
CA ILE A 333 3.23 -13.19 -2.07
C ILE A 333 4.28 -13.81 -3.00
N ILE A 334 4.92 -12.97 -3.82
CA ILE A 334 6.07 -13.36 -4.64
C ILE A 334 7.35 -12.87 -3.95
N GLY A 335 8.27 -13.77 -3.62
CA GLY A 335 9.59 -13.46 -3.07
C GLY A 335 10.67 -13.48 -4.16
N ARG A 336 11.72 -12.68 -4.01
CA ARG A 336 12.94 -12.73 -4.82
C ARG A 336 14.17 -12.62 -3.92
N ASP A 337 15.18 -13.42 -4.22
CA ASP A 337 16.41 -13.50 -3.44
C ASP A 337 17.56 -12.85 -4.23
N LEU A 338 18.15 -11.77 -3.69
CA LEU A 338 19.17 -10.96 -4.40
C LEU A 338 20.39 -10.65 -3.52
N TYR A 339 21.58 -11.03 -3.99
CA TYR A 339 22.83 -10.80 -3.26
C TYR A 339 23.81 -9.93 -4.06
N GLY A 340 24.41 -8.93 -3.41
CA GLY A 340 25.39 -8.04 -4.01
C GLY A 340 24.84 -7.18 -5.16
N THR A 341 23.55 -6.86 -5.15
CA THR A 341 22.89 -6.16 -6.26
C THR A 341 22.79 -4.65 -6.03
N ALA A 342 22.97 -3.88 -7.11
CA ALA A 342 22.83 -2.43 -7.11
C ALA A 342 21.35 -2.00 -7.15
N ALA A 343 21.06 -0.74 -6.81
CA ALA A 343 19.69 -0.20 -6.77
C ALA A 343 18.97 -0.24 -8.12
N LYS A 344 19.69 -0.06 -9.24
CA LYS A 344 19.10 -0.15 -10.59
C LYS A 344 18.72 -1.58 -10.96
N ALA A 345 19.55 -2.57 -10.60
CA ALA A 345 19.23 -3.98 -10.81
C ALA A 345 18.01 -4.42 -9.97
N ASN A 346 17.92 -3.94 -8.73
CA ASN A 346 16.74 -4.13 -7.88
C ASN A 346 15.46 -3.55 -8.53
N GLN A 347 15.55 -2.36 -9.12
CA GLN A 347 14.43 -1.75 -9.85
C GLN A 347 13.96 -2.65 -10.99
N THR A 348 14.89 -3.13 -11.83
CA THR A 348 14.57 -4.02 -12.95
C THR A 348 13.88 -5.30 -12.47
N GLU A 349 14.48 -6.00 -11.50
CA GLU A 349 13.91 -7.23 -10.91
C GLU A 349 12.50 -6.98 -10.34
N PHE A 350 12.32 -5.92 -9.55
CA PHE A 350 11.02 -5.56 -8.99
C PHE A 350 9.96 -5.29 -10.07
N GLN A 351 10.31 -4.52 -11.11
CA GLN A 351 9.39 -4.14 -12.18
C GLN A 351 8.98 -5.34 -13.03
N GLU A 352 9.92 -6.21 -13.39
CA GLU A 352 9.66 -7.43 -14.16
C GLU A 352 8.73 -8.38 -13.40
N ILE A 353 9.01 -8.62 -12.11
CA ILE A 353 8.21 -9.51 -11.27
C ILE A 353 6.82 -8.93 -11.02
N SER A 354 6.73 -7.64 -10.68
CA SER A 354 5.45 -6.96 -10.45
C SER A 354 4.55 -6.97 -11.69
N SER A 355 5.16 -6.88 -12.88
CA SER A 355 4.43 -6.92 -14.15
C SER A 355 3.92 -8.33 -14.47
N ARG A 356 4.67 -9.39 -14.14
CA ARG A 356 4.26 -10.77 -14.39
C ARG A 356 3.24 -11.31 -13.39
N HIS A 357 3.28 -10.86 -12.14
CA HIS A 357 2.44 -11.35 -11.05
C HIS A 357 1.49 -10.28 -10.51
N GLU A 358 0.71 -9.68 -11.40
CA GLU A 358 -0.20 -8.61 -11.06
C GLU A 358 -1.17 -9.00 -9.92
N GLY A 359 -1.40 -8.06 -9.00
CA GLY A 359 -2.28 -8.26 -7.84
C GLY A 359 -1.61 -9.02 -6.68
N LYS A 360 -0.37 -9.51 -6.85
CA LYS A 360 0.43 -10.06 -5.76
C LYS A 360 1.39 -9.00 -5.22
N MET A 361 1.63 -9.02 -3.91
CA MET A 361 2.71 -8.24 -3.31
C MET A 361 4.05 -8.92 -3.64
N VAL A 362 5.07 -8.12 -3.91
CA VAL A 362 6.42 -8.60 -4.24
C VAL A 362 7.40 -8.23 -3.13
N ALA A 363 8.16 -9.20 -2.63
CA ALA A 363 9.07 -9.05 -1.51
C ALA A 363 10.51 -9.40 -1.88
N LEU A 364 11.47 -8.72 -1.26
CA LEU A 364 12.88 -9.07 -1.29
C LEU A 364 13.12 -10.10 -0.18
N ALA A 365 12.85 -11.36 -0.51
CA ALA A 365 12.68 -12.46 0.43
C ALA A 365 14.00 -12.91 1.07
N GLU A 366 15.11 -12.77 0.35
CA GLU A 366 16.46 -12.75 0.90
C GLU A 366 17.27 -11.64 0.25
N CYS A 367 18.19 -11.05 1.01
CA CYS A 367 19.25 -10.23 0.44
C CYS A 367 20.53 -10.26 1.26
N GLY A 368 21.56 -9.59 0.75
CA GLY A 368 22.80 -9.45 1.49
C GLY A 368 23.99 -9.25 0.57
N ARG A 369 25.17 -9.27 1.18
CA ARG A 369 26.45 -9.19 0.48
C ARG A 369 26.70 -10.47 -0.31
N ASN A 370 27.39 -10.33 -1.43
CA ASN A 370 27.97 -11.45 -2.16
C ASN A 370 29.49 -11.32 -2.11
N GLY A 371 30.12 -12.02 -1.16
CA GLY A 371 31.54 -11.84 -0.84
C GLY A 371 31.85 -10.38 -0.48
N GLN A 372 32.77 -9.75 -1.22
CA GLN A 372 33.11 -8.34 -1.01
C GLN A 372 32.11 -7.37 -1.65
N THR A 373 31.22 -7.84 -2.53
CA THR A 373 30.23 -6.99 -3.20
C THR A 373 29.09 -6.64 -2.24
N PRO A 374 28.90 -5.35 -1.89
CA PRO A 374 27.82 -4.94 -0.99
C PRO A 374 26.46 -5.01 -1.69
N PHE A 375 25.41 -5.18 -0.92
CA PHE A 375 24.04 -4.90 -1.35
C PHE A 375 23.78 -3.39 -1.28
N ALA A 376 23.04 -2.81 -2.23
CA ALA A 376 22.70 -1.39 -2.19
C ALA A 376 21.96 -1.00 -0.90
N ASN A 377 22.13 0.24 -0.43
CA ASN A 377 21.36 0.75 0.70
C ASN A 377 19.85 0.70 0.40
N ILE A 378 19.03 0.40 1.41
CA ILE A 378 17.57 0.36 1.24
C ILE A 378 17.03 1.74 0.82
N SER A 379 17.68 2.82 1.24
CA SER A 379 17.34 4.17 0.76
C SER A 379 17.40 4.29 -0.76
N ASP A 380 18.46 3.75 -1.37
CA ASP A 380 18.73 3.87 -2.80
C ASP A 380 17.83 2.94 -3.60
N VAL A 381 17.60 1.72 -3.09
CA VAL A 381 16.65 0.75 -3.64
C VAL A 381 15.23 1.32 -3.64
N TRP A 382 14.79 1.94 -2.54
CA TRP A 382 13.46 2.55 -2.45
C TRP A 382 13.31 3.75 -3.39
N GLN A 383 14.34 4.60 -3.49
CA GLN A 383 14.35 5.78 -4.35
C GLN A 383 14.43 5.45 -5.85
N SER A 384 15.04 4.32 -6.23
CA SER A 384 15.03 3.85 -7.61
C SER A 384 13.65 3.38 -8.07
N GLY A 385 12.70 3.16 -7.15
CA GLY A 385 11.34 2.70 -7.44
C GLY A 385 11.12 1.22 -7.20
N ALA A 386 12.09 0.49 -6.64
CA ALA A 386 11.90 -0.88 -6.19
C ALA A 386 11.16 -0.88 -4.84
N LYS A 387 9.83 -0.92 -4.88
CA LYS A 387 8.94 -0.81 -3.71
C LYS A 387 8.60 -2.19 -3.12
N TRP A 388 9.63 -2.96 -2.77
CA TRP A 388 9.47 -4.28 -2.15
C TRP A 388 8.60 -4.21 -0.89
N LEU A 389 7.83 -5.25 -0.61
CA LEU A 389 7.02 -5.38 0.60
C LEU A 389 7.90 -5.40 1.86
N TYR A 390 8.93 -6.23 1.86
CA TYR A 390 9.92 -6.31 2.91
C TYR A 390 11.30 -6.60 2.32
N PHE A 391 12.35 -6.37 3.10
CA PHE A 391 13.72 -6.81 2.80
C PHE A 391 14.24 -7.66 3.96
N MET A 392 14.88 -8.79 3.67
CA MET A 392 15.38 -9.71 4.69
C MET A 392 16.85 -10.10 4.46
N PRO A 393 17.81 -9.43 5.11
CA PRO A 393 19.19 -9.82 4.98
C PRO A 393 19.46 -11.19 5.62
N TRP A 394 20.26 -12.01 4.93
CA TRP A 394 20.73 -13.28 5.44
C TRP A 394 21.82 -13.09 6.51
N TYR A 395 22.00 -14.09 7.36
CA TYR A 395 23.01 -14.08 8.42
C TYR A 395 24.42 -14.38 7.89
N GLY A 396 25.42 -14.33 8.78
CA GLY A 396 26.79 -14.74 8.49
C GLY A 396 27.51 -13.80 7.53
N GLU A 397 28.23 -14.34 6.55
CA GLU A 397 29.07 -13.56 5.63
C GLU A 397 28.25 -12.64 4.69
N SER A 398 26.97 -12.96 4.49
CA SER A 398 26.04 -12.15 3.70
C SER A 398 25.45 -10.96 4.48
N MET A 399 25.60 -10.91 5.80
CA MET A 399 25.02 -9.84 6.63
C MET A 399 25.61 -8.47 6.26
N PRO A 400 24.78 -7.48 5.90
CA PRO A 400 25.23 -6.09 5.74
C PRO A 400 25.83 -5.54 7.03
N ASP A 401 26.72 -4.55 6.91
CA ASP A 401 27.34 -3.95 8.08
C ASP A 401 26.40 -2.99 8.84
N ASN A 402 26.86 -2.51 10.00
CA ASN A 402 26.09 -1.61 10.85
C ASN A 402 25.76 -0.28 10.19
N SER A 403 26.54 0.19 9.21
CA SER A 403 26.25 1.44 8.50
C SER A 403 25.05 1.28 7.58
N TRP A 404 24.96 0.15 6.89
CA TRP A 404 23.81 -0.24 6.07
C TRP A 404 22.53 -0.37 6.91
N TRP A 405 22.61 -1.03 8.07
CA TRP A 405 21.45 -1.15 8.97
C TRP A 405 21.02 0.19 9.56
N LYS A 406 21.95 1.08 9.90
CA LYS A 406 21.61 2.43 10.36
C LYS A 406 20.93 3.26 9.27
N ASP A 407 21.37 3.14 8.02
CA ASP A 407 20.67 3.75 6.89
C ASP A 407 19.23 3.26 6.83
N ALA A 408 19.03 1.94 6.70
CA ALA A 408 17.71 1.35 6.55
C ALA A 408 16.77 1.72 7.72
N MET A 409 17.22 1.51 8.97
CA MET A 409 16.37 1.71 10.16
C MET A 409 16.11 3.18 10.51
N SER A 410 16.78 4.13 9.83
CA SER A 410 16.55 5.57 9.97
C SER A 410 15.46 6.12 9.04
N GLN A 411 15.11 5.38 7.98
CA GLN A 411 14.14 5.83 6.99
C GLN A 411 12.71 5.83 7.54
N SER A 412 11.94 6.90 7.28
CA SER A 412 10.55 7.04 7.74
C SER A 412 9.57 6.07 7.06
N TYR A 413 9.97 5.47 5.95
CA TYR A 413 9.20 4.46 5.21
C TYR A 413 9.60 3.02 5.56
N VAL A 414 10.64 2.81 6.37
CA VAL A 414 11.00 1.47 6.87
C VAL A 414 10.27 1.22 8.19
N ILE A 415 9.39 0.21 8.19
CA ILE A 415 8.65 -0.21 9.38
C ILE A 415 9.57 -1.06 10.26
N THR A 416 9.73 -0.65 11.52
CA THR A 416 10.45 -1.38 12.58
C THR A 416 9.46 -2.02 13.56
N ARG A 417 9.92 -2.92 14.44
CA ARG A 417 9.01 -3.72 15.31
C ARG A 417 8.08 -2.86 16.17
N ASP A 418 8.58 -1.77 16.71
CA ASP A 418 7.84 -0.82 17.54
C ASP A 418 6.72 -0.07 16.78
N GLN A 419 6.74 -0.13 15.45
CA GLN A 419 5.76 0.51 14.57
C GLN A 419 4.74 -0.49 14.00
N VAL A 420 4.89 -1.79 14.26
CA VAL A 420 3.94 -2.81 13.80
C VAL A 420 2.60 -2.63 14.51
N ASN A 421 1.53 -2.45 13.75
CA ASN A 421 0.17 -2.35 14.27
C ASN A 421 -0.83 -3.08 13.35
N LEU A 422 -1.13 -4.34 13.65
CA LEU A 422 -2.05 -5.16 12.86
C LEU A 422 -3.51 -4.66 12.88
N GLN A 423 -3.85 -3.74 13.80
CA GLN A 423 -5.18 -3.12 13.86
C GLN A 423 -5.25 -1.80 13.08
N ALA A 424 -4.15 -1.36 12.46
CA ALA A 424 -4.14 -0.16 11.66
C ALA A 424 -5.07 -0.31 10.44
N THR A 425 -5.97 0.65 10.28
CA THR A 425 -6.92 0.78 9.15
C THR A 425 -6.44 1.75 8.08
N THR A 426 -5.31 2.43 8.34
CA THR A 426 -4.60 3.32 7.43
C THR A 426 -3.14 3.37 7.88
N ASN A 427 -2.21 3.67 6.98
CA ASN A 427 -0.88 4.12 7.38
C ASN A 427 -0.83 5.66 7.42
N ASN A 428 0.10 6.19 8.22
CA ASN A 428 0.34 7.63 8.25
C ASN A 428 1.32 8.01 7.13
N GLU A 429 0.81 8.12 5.90
CA GLU A 429 1.57 8.58 4.74
C GLU A 429 1.45 10.10 4.58
N SER A 430 2.60 10.78 4.50
CA SER A 430 2.61 12.22 4.26
C SER A 430 2.08 12.54 2.86
N ALA A 431 1.48 13.71 2.66
CA ALA A 431 1.05 14.16 1.35
C ALA A 431 2.21 14.18 0.35
N LYS A 432 3.44 14.45 0.82
CA LYS A 432 4.64 14.45 -0.02
C LYS A 432 4.96 13.06 -0.55
N ASP A 433 4.86 12.04 0.29
CA ASP A 433 5.10 10.65 -0.10
C ASP A 433 3.96 10.15 -1.01
N ALA A 434 2.70 10.43 -0.65
CA ALA A 434 1.55 10.08 -1.46
C ALA A 434 1.66 10.67 -2.89
N VAL A 435 1.98 11.96 -3.02
CA VAL A 435 2.15 12.60 -4.34
C VAL A 435 3.29 11.98 -5.13
N ARG A 436 4.41 11.60 -4.50
CA ARG A 436 5.48 10.88 -5.19
C ARG A 436 5.04 9.48 -5.63
N ASN A 437 4.26 8.80 -4.80
CA ASN A 437 3.78 7.45 -5.03
C ASN A 437 2.61 7.40 -6.04
N MET A 438 1.90 8.51 -6.30
CA MET A 438 0.85 8.58 -7.34
C MET A 438 1.33 8.26 -8.75
N GLY A 439 2.63 8.46 -9.03
CA GLY A 439 3.22 8.14 -10.33
C GLY A 439 2.50 8.81 -11.51
N LEU A 440 2.20 8.03 -12.54
CA LEU A 440 1.35 8.47 -13.66
C LEU A 440 -0.13 8.38 -13.26
N GLY A 441 -0.84 9.51 -13.38
CA GLY A 441 -2.26 9.59 -13.07
C GLY A 441 -3.16 9.80 -14.29
N TRP A 442 -4.44 9.49 -14.13
CA TRP A 442 -5.48 9.75 -15.12
C TRP A 442 -6.79 10.19 -14.46
N SER A 443 -7.53 11.09 -15.13
CA SER A 443 -8.84 11.56 -14.67
C SER A 443 -9.97 10.80 -15.35
N LEU A 444 -10.89 10.24 -14.56
CA LEU A 444 -12.17 9.66 -14.98
C LEU A 444 -13.18 10.78 -15.34
N GLY A 445 -12.77 11.69 -16.22
CA GLY A 445 -13.57 12.86 -16.60
C GLY A 445 -14.79 12.49 -17.44
N ASN A 446 -15.76 13.40 -17.47
CA ASN A 446 -17.05 13.32 -18.16
C ASN A 446 -17.91 12.11 -17.75
N THR A 447 -17.77 11.66 -16.50
CA THR A 447 -18.38 10.46 -15.94
C THR A 447 -19.26 10.83 -14.73
N LEU A 448 -18.74 10.81 -13.50
CA LEU A 448 -19.51 11.20 -12.31
C LEU A 448 -19.56 12.73 -12.10
N ASP A 449 -18.75 13.47 -12.84
CA ASP A 449 -18.81 14.91 -12.99
C ASP A 449 -19.92 15.37 -13.95
N ALA A 450 -20.38 14.48 -14.84
CA ALA A 450 -21.39 14.81 -15.84
C ALA A 450 -22.73 15.22 -15.19
N ASN A 451 -23.31 16.32 -15.67
CA ASN A 451 -24.48 16.95 -15.06
C ASN A 451 -25.30 17.76 -16.08
N GLY A 452 -26.39 18.36 -15.62
CA GLY A 452 -27.24 19.27 -16.40
C GLY A 452 -28.46 18.59 -17.01
N ILE A 453 -28.83 17.41 -16.51
CA ILE A 453 -30.01 16.65 -16.95
C ILE A 453 -31.19 16.74 -15.98
N GLY A 454 -31.04 17.52 -14.89
CA GLY A 454 -32.02 17.73 -13.84
C GLY A 454 -31.98 16.65 -12.76
N LYS A 455 -32.70 16.88 -11.65
CA LYS A 455 -32.81 15.93 -10.54
C LYS A 455 -33.73 14.74 -10.85
N GLY A 456 -33.57 13.65 -10.10
CA GLY A 456 -34.46 12.48 -10.16
C GLY A 456 -34.28 11.60 -11.39
N LYS A 457 -33.08 11.58 -12.00
CA LYS A 457 -32.72 10.63 -13.06
C LYS A 457 -32.11 9.37 -12.46
N THR A 458 -31.95 8.33 -13.27
CA THR A 458 -31.22 7.14 -12.81
C THR A 458 -29.72 7.43 -12.73
N ILE A 459 -29.01 6.72 -11.87
CA ILE A 459 -27.55 6.82 -11.72
C ILE A 459 -26.83 6.71 -13.07
N SER A 460 -27.19 5.72 -13.88
CA SER A 460 -26.61 5.50 -15.20
C SER A 460 -26.91 6.62 -16.20
N GLN A 461 -28.01 7.37 -16.02
CA GLN A 461 -28.30 8.52 -16.88
C GLN A 461 -27.34 9.68 -16.57
N TYR A 462 -27.02 9.93 -15.31
CA TYR A 462 -26.00 10.91 -14.94
C TYR A 462 -24.63 10.48 -15.46
N GLU A 463 -24.21 9.26 -15.11
CA GLU A 463 -22.86 8.75 -15.44
C GLU A 463 -22.59 8.68 -16.95
N THR A 464 -23.63 8.59 -17.79
CA THR A 464 -23.49 8.50 -19.25
C THR A 464 -23.96 9.75 -20.02
N CYS A 465 -24.44 10.81 -19.35
CA CYS A 465 -25.05 11.96 -20.07
C CYS A 465 -24.07 12.75 -20.95
N TRP A 466 -22.77 12.65 -20.71
CA TRP A 466 -21.71 13.24 -21.55
C TRP A 466 -20.96 12.20 -22.41
N GLY A 467 -21.59 11.03 -22.66
CA GLY A 467 -21.15 10.05 -23.65
C GLY A 467 -20.11 9.03 -23.16
N GLN A 468 -19.77 9.02 -21.87
CA GLN A 468 -18.95 7.95 -21.28
C GLN A 468 -19.78 6.73 -20.94
N PRO A 469 -19.20 5.51 -20.96
CA PRO A 469 -19.86 4.32 -20.46
C PRO A 469 -19.86 4.28 -18.92
N VAL A 470 -20.74 3.45 -18.36
CA VAL A 470 -20.72 3.12 -16.92
C VAL A 470 -19.37 2.51 -16.54
N THR A 471 -18.77 3.03 -15.48
CA THR A 471 -17.46 2.63 -14.96
C THR A 471 -17.49 1.20 -14.42
N THR A 472 -16.41 0.44 -14.62
CA THR A 472 -16.28 -0.95 -14.12
C THR A 472 -14.91 -1.20 -13.49
N GLN A 473 -14.81 -2.25 -12.66
CA GLN A 473 -13.52 -2.71 -12.10
C GLN A 473 -12.48 -3.03 -13.18
N ALA A 474 -12.91 -3.58 -14.33
CA ALA A 474 -12.02 -3.93 -15.43
C ALA A 474 -11.28 -2.71 -16.01
N MET A 475 -11.90 -1.53 -15.99
CA MET A 475 -11.26 -0.28 -16.39
C MET A 475 -10.09 0.07 -15.45
N MET A 476 -10.27 -0.06 -14.14
CA MET A 476 -9.23 0.28 -13.16
C MET A 476 -8.06 -0.72 -13.20
N ASN A 477 -8.36 -2.01 -13.38
CA ASN A 477 -7.34 -3.03 -13.58
C ASN A 477 -6.53 -2.72 -14.86
N PHE A 478 -7.20 -2.36 -15.96
CA PHE A 478 -6.52 -1.98 -17.19
C PHE A 478 -5.58 -0.77 -17.02
N LEU A 479 -6.00 0.26 -16.27
CA LEU A 479 -5.14 1.41 -15.96
C LEU A 479 -3.91 1.00 -15.14
N LYS A 480 -4.10 0.15 -14.12
CA LYS A 480 -3.00 -0.38 -13.30
C LYS A 480 -2.00 -1.19 -14.14
N GLN A 481 -2.50 -2.08 -15.00
CA GLN A 481 -1.70 -2.82 -16.01
C GLN A 481 -0.96 -1.88 -16.96
N GLY A 482 -1.58 -0.74 -17.25
CA GLY A 482 -0.99 0.37 -17.98
C GLY A 482 0.27 0.94 -17.35
N GLY A 483 0.49 0.74 -16.06
CA GLY A 483 1.52 1.41 -15.27
C GLY A 483 1.06 2.74 -14.69
N LEU A 484 -0.24 3.01 -14.66
CA LEU A 484 -0.79 4.14 -13.90
C LEU A 484 -0.99 3.74 -12.43
N ASN A 485 -0.85 4.71 -11.54
CA ASN A 485 -0.94 4.47 -10.10
C ASN A 485 -1.90 5.42 -9.37
N CYS A 486 -2.54 6.34 -10.09
CA CYS A 486 -3.52 7.28 -9.54
C CYS A 486 -4.70 7.50 -10.49
N VAL A 487 -5.91 7.47 -9.95
CA VAL A 487 -7.13 7.88 -10.66
C VAL A 487 -7.76 9.05 -9.91
N ARG A 488 -7.95 10.15 -10.61
CA ARG A 488 -8.81 11.24 -10.13
C ARG A 488 -10.24 10.94 -10.57
N VAL A 489 -11.17 10.99 -9.63
CA VAL A 489 -12.61 10.75 -9.81
C VAL A 489 -13.35 12.07 -9.60
N PRO A 490 -13.49 12.89 -10.67
CA PRO A 490 -14.36 14.04 -10.68
C PRO A 490 -15.80 13.68 -10.30
N VAL A 491 -16.41 14.39 -9.33
CA VAL A 491 -17.82 14.19 -8.97
C VAL A 491 -18.54 15.53 -8.82
N THR A 492 -19.69 15.65 -9.46
CA THR A 492 -20.59 16.80 -9.30
C THR A 492 -21.77 16.42 -8.43
N TRP A 493 -22.12 17.26 -7.45
CA TRP A 493 -23.03 16.88 -6.36
C TRP A 493 -24.39 17.59 -6.40
N TYR A 494 -24.49 18.80 -6.96
CA TYR A 494 -25.67 19.65 -6.82
C TYR A 494 -27.01 19.04 -7.29
N GLU A 495 -27.00 18.19 -8.33
CA GLU A 495 -28.21 17.49 -8.82
C GLU A 495 -28.66 16.35 -7.89
N HIS A 496 -27.75 15.90 -7.02
CA HIS A 496 -27.93 14.80 -6.08
C HIS A 496 -28.11 15.29 -4.64
N MET A 497 -28.27 16.60 -4.42
CA MET A 497 -28.53 17.15 -3.10
C MET A 497 -29.99 17.60 -2.98
N ASP A 498 -30.64 17.32 -1.86
CA ASP A 498 -31.96 17.91 -1.56
C ASP A 498 -31.86 19.39 -1.16
N ALA A 499 -32.99 20.00 -0.77
CA ALA A 499 -33.04 21.40 -0.36
C ALA A 499 -32.26 21.68 0.94
N ASP A 500 -32.14 20.68 1.81
CA ASP A 500 -31.40 20.77 3.06
C ASP A 500 -29.91 20.42 2.87
N GLY A 501 -29.51 20.07 1.65
CA GLY A 501 -28.15 19.69 1.29
C GLY A 501 -27.76 18.27 1.68
N ASN A 502 -28.73 17.37 1.92
CA ASN A 502 -28.45 15.94 2.06
C ASN A 502 -28.18 15.34 0.67
N VAL A 503 -27.14 14.51 0.56
CA VAL A 503 -26.82 13.81 -0.68
C VAL A 503 -27.71 12.57 -0.82
N ASP A 504 -28.22 12.33 -2.03
CA ASP A 504 -28.97 11.13 -2.38
C ASP A 504 -28.13 9.87 -2.11
N GLU A 505 -28.71 8.94 -1.36
CA GLU A 505 -28.04 7.73 -0.91
C GLU A 505 -27.60 6.83 -2.07
N ALA A 506 -28.40 6.74 -3.14
CA ALA A 506 -28.05 5.93 -4.31
C ALA A 506 -26.89 6.54 -5.10
N TRP A 507 -26.82 7.87 -5.17
CA TRP A 507 -25.65 8.55 -5.73
C TRP A 507 -24.39 8.32 -4.90
N MET A 508 -24.47 8.49 -3.58
CA MET A 508 -23.34 8.24 -2.69
C MET A 508 -22.85 6.78 -2.78
N ASN A 509 -23.77 5.81 -2.88
CA ASN A 509 -23.43 4.40 -3.11
C ASN A 509 -22.69 4.18 -4.43
N ARG A 510 -23.09 4.85 -5.51
CA ARG A 510 -22.39 4.73 -6.79
C ARG A 510 -20.99 5.34 -6.74
N VAL A 511 -20.84 6.52 -6.13
CA VAL A 511 -19.53 7.14 -5.94
C VAL A 511 -18.63 6.18 -5.14
N GLN A 512 -19.17 5.56 -4.09
CA GLN A 512 -18.44 4.57 -3.29
C GLN A 512 -17.99 3.37 -4.13
N GLU A 513 -18.88 2.81 -4.95
CA GLU A 513 -18.55 1.68 -5.83
C GLU A 513 -17.42 2.00 -6.82
N VAL A 514 -17.40 3.22 -7.38
CA VAL A 514 -16.31 3.64 -8.28
C VAL A 514 -14.99 3.84 -7.51
N VAL A 515 -15.04 4.39 -6.30
CA VAL A 515 -13.88 4.48 -5.41
C VAL A 515 -13.36 3.08 -5.06
N ASP A 516 -14.24 2.13 -4.75
CA ASP A 516 -13.88 0.73 -4.50
C ASP A 516 -13.12 0.14 -5.67
N TYR A 517 -13.52 0.42 -6.92
CA TYR A 517 -12.80 -0.08 -8.08
C TYR A 517 -11.34 0.41 -8.14
N VAL A 518 -11.11 1.69 -7.85
CA VAL A 518 -9.77 2.29 -7.85
C VAL A 518 -8.91 1.67 -6.74
N ILE A 519 -9.47 1.57 -5.53
CA ILE A 519 -8.77 1.03 -4.35
C ILE A 519 -8.50 -0.47 -4.50
N ASN A 520 -9.43 -1.24 -5.06
CA ASN A 520 -9.26 -2.67 -5.33
C ASN A 520 -8.15 -2.93 -6.35
N ALA A 521 -7.98 -2.04 -7.33
CA ALA A 521 -6.86 -2.08 -8.28
C ALA A 521 -5.52 -1.65 -7.67
N GLY A 522 -5.50 -1.22 -6.39
CA GLY A 522 -4.29 -0.79 -5.68
C GLY A 522 -3.71 0.51 -6.23
N MET A 523 -4.58 1.46 -6.61
CA MET A 523 -4.21 2.80 -7.05
C MET A 523 -4.66 3.85 -6.04
N TYR A 524 -4.02 5.02 -6.05
CA TYR A 524 -4.52 6.21 -5.37
C TYR A 524 -5.81 6.69 -6.03
N CYS A 525 -6.77 7.13 -5.22
CA CYS A 525 -8.05 7.70 -5.65
C CYS A 525 -8.18 9.14 -5.14
N ILE A 526 -8.39 10.10 -6.03
CA ILE A 526 -8.71 11.49 -5.65
C ILE A 526 -10.19 11.72 -5.88
N LEU A 527 -10.98 11.88 -4.81
CA LEU A 527 -12.40 12.19 -4.88
C LEU A 527 -12.63 13.68 -4.60
N ASN A 528 -13.39 14.37 -5.45
CA ASN A 528 -13.54 15.82 -5.36
C ASN A 528 -15.00 16.34 -5.38
N VAL A 529 -15.11 17.67 -5.35
CA VAL A 529 -16.30 18.45 -5.71
C VAL A 529 -16.01 19.22 -7.00
N HIS A 530 -16.63 18.83 -8.12
CA HIS A 530 -16.21 19.21 -9.47
C HIS A 530 -16.99 20.38 -10.09
N HIS A 531 -18.07 20.14 -10.84
CA HIS A 531 -18.84 21.19 -11.52
C HIS A 531 -19.87 21.90 -10.63
N ASP A 532 -19.82 21.66 -9.32
CA ASP A 532 -20.36 22.57 -8.32
C ASP A 532 -19.58 23.91 -8.28
N THR A 533 -18.42 23.96 -8.93
CA THR A 533 -17.54 25.12 -9.14
C THR A 533 -17.48 25.48 -10.64
N ALA A 534 -16.59 26.40 -11.03
CA ALA A 534 -16.40 26.88 -12.40
C ALA A 534 -17.60 27.62 -13.00
N ALA A 535 -17.70 27.65 -14.33
CA ALA A 535 -18.64 28.47 -15.08
C ALA A 535 -19.98 27.77 -15.43
N GLY A 536 -20.18 26.53 -14.97
CA GLY A 536 -21.40 25.76 -15.24
C GLY A 536 -22.66 26.40 -14.63
N ALA A 537 -23.81 26.22 -15.27
CA ALA A 537 -25.07 26.82 -14.82
C ALA A 537 -25.52 26.35 -13.41
N GLY A 538 -25.11 25.15 -13.00
CA GLY A 538 -25.37 24.59 -11.67
C GLY A 538 -24.32 24.95 -10.61
N ALA A 539 -23.24 25.65 -10.97
CA ALA A 539 -22.16 25.97 -10.06
C ALA A 539 -22.63 26.93 -8.96
N TRP A 540 -22.41 26.54 -7.70
CA TRP A 540 -22.90 27.26 -6.52
C TRP A 540 -21.78 27.63 -5.53
N ILE A 541 -20.58 27.08 -5.72
CA ILE A 541 -19.39 27.40 -4.91
C ILE A 541 -18.55 28.40 -5.69
N LYS A 542 -18.55 29.66 -5.24
CA LYS A 542 -17.80 30.75 -5.89
C LYS A 542 -16.89 31.48 -4.92
N ALA A 543 -15.76 31.96 -5.44
CA ALA A 543 -14.81 32.81 -4.74
C ALA A 543 -15.37 34.23 -4.59
N ASP A 544 -16.46 34.35 -3.84
CA ASP A 544 -17.17 35.60 -3.55
C ASP A 544 -17.63 35.60 -2.09
N ALA A 545 -17.57 36.75 -1.42
CA ALA A 545 -17.84 36.85 0.01
C ALA A 545 -19.32 36.61 0.35
N GLY A 546 -20.24 37.10 -0.49
CA GLY A 546 -21.67 36.86 -0.34
C GLY A 546 -22.02 35.40 -0.57
N ASN A 547 -21.44 34.81 -1.63
CA ASN A 547 -21.58 33.39 -1.94
C ASN A 547 -21.06 32.50 -0.79
N TYR A 548 -19.86 32.77 -0.28
CA TYR A 548 -19.29 32.04 0.87
C TYR A 548 -20.21 32.12 2.08
N THR A 549 -20.68 33.32 2.43
CA THR A 549 -21.59 33.52 3.57
C THR A 549 -22.87 32.70 3.43
N ALA A 550 -23.46 32.66 2.22
CA ALA A 550 -24.69 31.92 1.96
C ALA A 550 -24.50 30.40 1.91
N ASN A 551 -23.36 29.92 1.42
CA ASN A 551 -23.17 28.51 1.06
C ASN A 551 -22.20 27.73 1.95
N LYS A 552 -21.47 28.40 2.86
CA LYS A 552 -20.49 27.77 3.77
C LYS A 552 -21.08 26.55 4.49
N ALA A 553 -22.24 26.70 5.13
CA ALA A 553 -22.85 25.61 5.90
C ALA A 553 -23.23 24.42 5.02
N ARG A 554 -23.73 24.67 3.80
CA ARG A 554 -24.05 23.64 2.81
C ARG A 554 -22.79 22.92 2.32
N PHE A 555 -21.71 23.66 2.09
CA PHE A 555 -20.41 23.12 1.71
C PHE A 555 -19.77 22.26 2.80
N GLU A 556 -19.77 22.73 4.05
CA GLU A 556 -19.28 21.95 5.20
C GLU A 556 -20.13 20.68 5.40
N LYS A 557 -21.46 20.78 5.27
CA LYS A 557 -22.37 19.62 5.35
C LYS A 557 -22.13 18.61 4.24
N LEU A 558 -21.87 19.05 3.01
CA LEU A 558 -21.49 18.15 1.90
C LEU A 558 -20.22 17.38 2.25
N TRP A 559 -19.16 18.09 2.66
CA TRP A 559 -17.89 17.46 3.01
C TRP A 559 -17.97 16.56 4.25
N THR A 560 -18.79 16.89 5.24
CA THR A 560 -19.04 15.99 6.38
C THR A 560 -19.71 14.68 5.94
N GLN A 561 -20.69 14.73 5.01
CA GLN A 561 -21.33 13.51 4.48
C GLN A 561 -20.34 12.64 3.70
N ILE A 562 -19.56 13.25 2.80
CA ILE A 562 -18.52 12.55 2.04
C ILE A 562 -17.48 11.96 3.01
N ALA A 563 -16.91 12.76 3.90
CA ALA A 563 -15.88 12.29 4.82
C ALA A 563 -16.37 11.13 5.72
N ASN A 564 -17.59 11.21 6.25
CA ASN A 564 -18.17 10.13 7.06
C ASN A 564 -18.39 8.85 6.25
N ARG A 565 -18.91 8.96 5.02
CA ARG A 565 -19.11 7.82 4.13
C ARG A 565 -17.80 7.08 3.88
N PHE A 566 -16.74 7.84 3.60
CA PHE A 566 -15.45 7.32 3.16
C PHE A 566 -14.43 7.19 4.30
N ALA A 567 -14.86 7.24 5.56
CA ALA A 567 -13.97 7.20 6.72
C ALA A 567 -13.21 5.88 6.86
N GLY A 568 -13.76 4.77 6.36
CA GLY A 568 -13.17 3.42 6.47
C GLY A 568 -12.06 3.10 5.48
N TYR A 569 -11.85 3.93 4.45
CA TYR A 569 -10.81 3.71 3.45
C TYR A 569 -9.43 4.07 3.99
N ASP A 570 -8.40 3.38 3.53
CA ASP A 570 -7.01 3.65 3.88
C ASP A 570 -6.48 4.95 3.24
N GLN A 571 -5.17 5.20 3.33
CA GLN A 571 -4.55 6.44 2.87
C GLN A 571 -4.57 6.64 1.34
N HIS A 572 -4.84 5.59 0.55
CA HIS A 572 -4.85 5.70 -0.91
C HIS A 572 -6.02 6.56 -1.41
N LEU A 573 -7.07 6.74 -0.60
CA LEU A 573 -8.14 7.69 -0.88
C LEU A 573 -7.78 9.10 -0.35
N LEU A 574 -7.74 10.07 -1.26
CA LEU A 574 -7.56 11.49 -0.96
C LEU A 574 -8.85 12.25 -1.28
N PHE A 575 -9.06 13.36 -0.56
CA PHE A 575 -10.14 14.28 -0.84
C PHE A 575 -9.60 15.59 -1.41
N GLU A 576 -10.21 16.07 -2.48
CA GLU A 576 -9.95 17.38 -3.07
C GLU A 576 -11.14 18.31 -2.84
N GLY A 577 -10.92 19.40 -2.11
CA GLY A 577 -11.98 20.25 -1.58
C GLY A 577 -12.92 20.87 -2.62
N TYR A 578 -12.39 21.22 -3.80
CA TYR A 578 -13.10 21.84 -4.91
C TYR A 578 -12.18 21.90 -6.14
N ASN A 579 -12.79 21.92 -7.34
CA ASN A 579 -12.08 21.89 -8.63
C ASN A 579 -11.51 23.26 -9.07
N GLU A 580 -12.33 24.09 -9.73
CA GLU A 580 -11.89 25.33 -10.38
C GLU A 580 -12.78 26.48 -9.92
N MET A 581 -12.59 26.90 -8.67
CA MET A 581 -13.41 27.96 -8.08
C MET A 581 -13.10 29.31 -8.74
N LEU A 582 -14.14 29.92 -9.33
CA LEU A 582 -14.09 31.25 -9.95
C LEU A 582 -14.82 32.27 -9.09
N ASP A 583 -14.60 33.55 -9.36
CA ASP A 583 -15.37 34.64 -8.78
C ASP A 583 -16.83 34.66 -9.29
N ALA A 584 -17.63 35.59 -8.78
CA ALA A 584 -19.04 35.71 -9.13
C ALA A 584 -19.28 35.88 -10.65
N ASP A 585 -18.33 36.49 -11.35
CA ASP A 585 -18.35 36.81 -12.78
C ASP A 585 -17.78 35.68 -13.67
N ASN A 586 -17.38 34.55 -13.09
CA ASN A 586 -16.75 33.42 -13.77
C ASN A 586 -15.44 33.80 -14.50
N THR A 587 -14.61 34.64 -13.87
CA THR A 587 -13.36 35.13 -14.47
C THR A 587 -12.24 34.10 -14.37
N TRP A 588 -11.68 33.67 -15.51
CA TRP A 588 -10.56 32.73 -15.57
C TRP A 588 -9.19 33.41 -15.38
N ASN A 589 -8.15 32.61 -15.10
CA ASN A 589 -6.75 33.00 -14.84
C ASN A 589 -6.53 33.73 -13.50
N ALA A 590 -7.28 34.81 -13.24
CA ALA A 590 -7.26 35.56 -11.99
C ALA A 590 -8.64 36.20 -11.75
N PRO A 591 -9.06 36.38 -10.49
CA PRO A 591 -10.33 37.04 -10.20
C PRO A 591 -10.29 38.49 -10.63
N LYS A 592 -11.45 39.02 -11.02
CA LYS A 592 -11.62 40.44 -11.36
C LYS A 592 -11.32 41.37 -10.18
N ASN A 593 -11.47 40.87 -8.96
CA ASN A 593 -11.16 41.59 -7.72
C ASN A 593 -10.33 40.69 -6.78
N ALA A 594 -9.20 41.20 -6.28
CA ALA A 594 -8.34 40.47 -5.35
C ALA A 594 -9.04 40.06 -4.04
N GLY A 595 -10.16 40.72 -3.68
CA GLY A 595 -11.02 40.33 -2.57
C GLY A 595 -11.56 38.90 -2.69
N SER A 596 -11.64 38.33 -3.89
CA SER A 596 -12.08 36.95 -4.15
C SER A 596 -11.12 35.87 -3.63
N TYR A 597 -9.84 36.20 -3.38
CA TYR A 597 -8.92 35.24 -2.77
C TYR A 597 -9.27 34.93 -1.31
N ALA A 598 -9.88 35.87 -0.58
CA ALA A 598 -10.28 35.64 0.81
C ALA A 598 -11.39 34.57 0.96
N PRO A 599 -12.53 34.61 0.23
CA PRO A 599 -13.54 33.55 0.28
C PRO A 599 -13.00 32.21 -0.27
N LEU A 600 -12.13 32.20 -1.29
CA LEU A 600 -11.47 30.96 -1.74
C LEU A 600 -10.67 30.30 -0.61
N ASN A 601 -9.77 31.06 0.03
CA ASN A 601 -8.97 30.56 1.16
C ASN A 601 -9.87 30.14 2.34
N SER A 602 -11.03 30.79 2.52
CA SER A 602 -12.01 30.45 3.57
C SER A 602 -12.74 29.14 3.28
N TYR A 603 -13.10 28.87 2.03
CA TYR A 603 -13.62 27.56 1.61
C TYR A 603 -12.58 26.46 1.82
N ALA A 604 -11.31 26.69 1.44
CA ALA A 604 -10.21 25.76 1.67
C ALA A 604 -10.08 25.37 3.16
N GLN A 605 -10.11 26.37 4.06
CA GLN A 605 -10.08 26.11 5.50
C GLN A 605 -11.34 25.39 6.00
N SER A 606 -12.52 25.74 5.47
CA SER A 606 -13.79 25.10 5.86
C SER A 606 -13.79 23.62 5.47
N PHE A 607 -13.26 23.28 4.29
CA PHE A 607 -13.07 21.91 3.82
C PHE A 607 -12.19 21.09 4.77
N VAL A 608 -10.97 21.59 5.07
CA VAL A 608 -10.05 20.91 5.98
C VAL A 608 -10.70 20.71 7.35
N ASN A 609 -11.35 21.75 7.90
CA ASN A 609 -12.03 21.64 9.19
C ASN A 609 -13.17 20.60 9.17
N ALA A 610 -14.01 20.61 8.14
CA ALA A 610 -15.15 19.69 8.01
C ALA A 610 -14.68 18.23 7.97
N VAL A 611 -13.66 17.93 7.15
CA VAL A 611 -13.10 16.56 7.07
C VAL A 611 -12.43 16.17 8.39
N ARG A 612 -11.54 17.01 8.93
CA ARG A 612 -10.77 16.72 10.16
C ARG A 612 -11.65 16.55 11.40
N THR A 613 -12.85 17.11 11.40
CA THR A 613 -13.82 16.97 12.51
C THR A 613 -14.44 15.58 12.57
N THR A 614 -14.49 14.85 11.45
CA THR A 614 -15.06 13.49 11.40
C THR A 614 -14.21 12.43 12.11
N GLY A 615 -12.93 12.70 12.39
CA GLY A 615 -12.06 11.79 13.15
C GLY A 615 -11.62 10.55 12.36
N GLY A 616 -11.20 9.49 13.06
CA GLY A 616 -10.72 8.25 12.43
C GLY A 616 -9.59 8.48 11.42
N ASN A 617 -9.60 7.73 10.32
CA ASN A 617 -8.64 7.88 9.21
C ASN A 617 -8.63 9.30 8.63
N ASN A 618 -9.76 10.04 8.68
CA ASN A 618 -9.84 11.41 8.16
C ASN A 618 -9.04 12.42 9.00
N SER A 619 -8.57 12.04 10.20
CA SER A 619 -7.66 12.87 11.00
C SER A 619 -6.29 13.04 10.33
N THR A 620 -5.86 12.06 9.53
CA THR A 620 -4.56 12.02 8.85
C THR A 620 -4.68 11.76 7.35
N ARG A 621 -5.90 11.65 6.79
CA ARG A 621 -6.10 11.54 5.34
C ARG A 621 -5.49 12.74 4.63
N ASN A 622 -4.71 12.48 3.58
CA ASN A 622 -4.16 13.53 2.73
C ASN A 622 -5.29 14.27 2.00
N LEU A 623 -5.28 15.60 2.11
CA LEU A 623 -6.28 16.47 1.48
C LEU A 623 -5.62 17.36 0.43
N ILE A 624 -6.37 17.67 -0.61
CA ILE A 624 -5.94 18.48 -1.74
C ILE A 624 -6.76 19.77 -1.78
N VAL A 625 -6.06 20.88 -1.95
CA VAL A 625 -6.67 22.21 -2.07
C VAL A 625 -6.23 22.88 -3.36
N ASN A 626 -7.20 23.36 -4.14
CA ASN A 626 -6.94 23.98 -5.42
C ASN A 626 -6.75 25.49 -5.29
N THR A 627 -5.91 26.04 -6.15
CA THR A 627 -5.78 27.49 -6.34
C THR A 627 -7.02 28.07 -7.04
N TYR A 628 -7.10 29.39 -7.12
CA TYR A 628 -8.15 30.06 -7.90
C TYR A 628 -8.13 29.56 -9.36
N ALA A 629 -9.29 29.15 -9.88
CA ALA A 629 -9.45 28.58 -11.22
C ALA A 629 -8.55 27.36 -11.52
N GLY A 630 -7.95 26.71 -10.52
CA GLY A 630 -6.84 25.75 -10.76
C GLY A 630 -5.61 26.41 -11.41
N ALA A 631 -5.53 27.74 -11.46
CA ALA A 631 -4.50 28.46 -12.18
C ALA A 631 -3.19 28.56 -11.38
N HIS A 632 -2.11 28.82 -12.10
CA HIS A 632 -0.74 28.84 -11.58
C HIS A 632 0.00 30.16 -11.91
N GLY A 633 -0.75 31.22 -12.26
CA GLY A 633 -0.18 32.55 -12.44
C GLY A 633 0.34 33.15 -11.13
N THR A 634 1.40 33.95 -11.20
CA THR A 634 2.09 34.52 -10.03
C THR A 634 1.16 35.26 -9.06
N GLU A 635 0.17 36.00 -9.56
CA GLU A 635 -0.81 36.69 -8.71
C GLU A 635 -1.64 35.70 -7.88
N VAL A 636 -2.17 34.65 -8.52
CA VAL A 636 -2.95 33.60 -7.86
C VAL A 636 -2.11 32.89 -6.81
N LEU A 637 -0.88 32.50 -7.17
CA LEU A 637 0.01 31.75 -6.30
C LEU A 637 0.44 32.57 -5.06
N ASN A 638 0.69 33.87 -5.23
CA ASN A 638 1.04 34.76 -4.12
C ASN A 638 -0.14 34.99 -3.15
N ASN A 639 -1.38 34.96 -3.64
CA ASN A 639 -2.57 35.17 -2.82
C ASN A 639 -3.21 33.88 -2.27
N PHE A 640 -2.81 32.72 -2.79
CA PHE A 640 -3.24 31.43 -2.26
C PHE A 640 -2.59 31.14 -0.90
N LYS A 641 -3.41 30.70 0.05
CA LYS A 641 -2.96 30.28 1.38
C LYS A 641 -3.30 28.80 1.58
N VAL A 642 -2.27 27.98 1.77
CA VAL A 642 -2.45 26.61 2.26
C VAL A 642 -3.16 26.70 3.62
N PRO A 643 -4.28 25.99 3.83
CA PRO A 643 -5.00 26.03 5.10
C PRO A 643 -4.14 25.64 6.30
N ALA A 644 -4.50 26.15 7.47
CA ALA A 644 -3.98 25.61 8.71
C ALA A 644 -4.57 24.20 8.93
N ASP A 645 -3.71 23.25 9.28
CA ASP A 645 -4.13 21.89 9.65
C ASP A 645 -3.57 21.54 11.02
N LYS A 646 -4.34 20.75 11.79
CA LYS A 646 -3.88 20.19 13.07
C LYS A 646 -2.91 19.02 12.87
N THR A 647 -2.87 18.47 11.65
CA THR A 647 -2.04 17.33 11.27
C THR A 647 -0.99 17.79 10.27
N GLU A 648 0.28 17.73 10.66
CA GLU A 648 1.39 18.23 9.84
C GLU A 648 1.66 17.33 8.62
N GLY A 649 1.92 17.94 7.46
CA GLY A 649 2.36 17.20 6.27
C GLY A 649 1.25 16.47 5.49
N HIS A 650 -0.04 16.76 5.74
CA HIS A 650 -1.18 16.08 5.10
C HIS A 650 -2.01 16.97 4.15
N LEU A 651 -1.42 18.05 3.64
CA LEU A 651 -2.03 18.91 2.62
C LEU A 651 -1.16 18.95 1.36
N ALA A 652 -1.81 18.80 0.21
CA ALA A 652 -1.22 19.03 -1.11
C ALA A 652 -1.94 20.19 -1.81
N VAL A 653 -1.21 20.92 -2.66
CA VAL A 653 -1.77 21.94 -3.54
C VAL A 653 -1.97 21.36 -4.92
N GLN A 654 -3.09 21.67 -5.57
CA GLN A 654 -3.35 21.26 -6.93
C GLN A 654 -3.58 22.47 -7.84
N VAL A 655 -3.01 22.38 -9.04
CA VAL A 655 -3.22 23.29 -10.17
C VAL A 655 -3.48 22.47 -11.43
N HIS A 656 -4.06 23.10 -12.45
CA HIS A 656 -4.25 22.53 -13.78
C HIS A 656 -3.40 23.30 -14.78
N THR A 657 -3.06 22.64 -15.88
CA THR A 657 -2.38 23.29 -17.00
C THR A 657 -2.78 22.66 -18.33
N TYR A 658 -3.21 23.52 -19.24
CA TYR A 658 -3.39 23.20 -20.65
C TYR A 658 -2.45 24.08 -21.48
N ASP A 659 -1.34 24.49 -20.86
CA ASP A 659 -0.45 25.50 -21.39
C ASP A 659 0.56 24.97 -22.41
N PRO A 660 1.02 25.84 -23.33
CA PRO A 660 0.44 27.14 -23.63
C PRO A 660 -1.00 26.99 -24.15
N TYR A 661 -1.94 27.80 -23.64
CA TYR A 661 -3.33 27.67 -24.06
C TYR A 661 -3.47 27.73 -25.59
N ASN A 662 -4.23 26.80 -26.18
CA ASN A 662 -4.40 26.64 -27.63
C ASN A 662 -3.11 26.32 -28.44
N TRP A 663 -2.05 25.79 -27.81
CA TRP A 663 -0.78 25.50 -28.51
C TRP A 663 -0.92 24.65 -29.78
N ILE A 664 -1.90 23.73 -29.84
CA ILE A 664 -2.15 22.93 -31.06
C ILE A 664 -2.55 23.82 -32.23
N LYS A 665 -3.43 24.80 -32.03
CA LYS A 665 -3.83 25.73 -33.08
C LYS A 665 -2.71 26.71 -33.43
N THR A 666 -1.96 27.13 -32.42
CA THR A 666 -0.91 28.14 -32.58
C THR A 666 0.35 27.59 -33.24
N TYR A 667 0.78 26.38 -32.86
CA TYR A 667 2.05 25.79 -33.28
C TYR A 667 1.88 24.47 -34.06
N GLY A 668 0.84 23.68 -33.77
CA GLY A 668 0.60 22.38 -34.43
C GLY A 668 1.61 21.27 -34.06
N GLU A 669 2.54 21.55 -33.16
CA GLU A 669 3.56 20.66 -32.63
C GLU A 669 4.01 21.14 -31.24
N TRP A 670 4.58 20.25 -30.43
CA TRP A 670 5.16 20.61 -29.14
C TRP A 670 6.60 21.09 -29.36
N ASN A 671 6.85 22.39 -29.18
CA ASN A 671 8.13 23.02 -29.50
C ASN A 671 8.81 23.63 -28.25
N THR A 672 9.97 24.24 -28.45
CA THR A 672 10.76 24.88 -27.38
C THR A 672 9.98 25.96 -26.62
N THR A 673 9.10 26.72 -27.28
CA THR A 673 8.25 27.72 -26.62
C THR A 673 7.27 27.06 -25.65
N CYS A 674 6.67 25.94 -26.07
CA CYS A 674 5.78 25.14 -25.22
C CYS A 674 6.54 24.61 -23.99
N SER A 675 7.70 24.00 -24.22
CA SER A 675 8.54 23.45 -23.15
C SER A 675 9.02 24.51 -22.14
N ASN A 676 9.43 25.69 -22.63
CA ASN A 676 9.84 26.81 -21.77
C ASN A 676 8.68 27.32 -20.90
N THR A 677 7.45 27.37 -21.46
CA THR A 677 6.26 27.79 -20.70
C THR A 677 5.99 26.84 -19.53
N ILE A 678 6.06 25.53 -19.77
CA ILE A 678 5.91 24.51 -18.72
C ILE A 678 7.03 24.59 -17.69
N LYS A 679 8.27 24.87 -18.12
CA LYS A 679 9.42 25.04 -17.24
C LYS A 679 9.28 26.22 -16.30
N GLU A 680 8.76 27.34 -16.80
CA GLU A 680 8.49 28.54 -16.00
C GLU A 680 7.41 28.26 -14.95
N MET A 681 6.32 27.59 -15.33
CA MET A 681 5.28 27.14 -14.40
C MET A 681 5.89 26.27 -13.29
N PHE A 682 6.65 25.21 -13.62
CA PHE A 682 7.25 24.33 -12.62
C PHE A 682 8.25 25.05 -11.71
N SER A 683 9.01 26.00 -12.26
CA SER A 683 9.93 26.81 -11.47
C SER A 683 9.18 27.63 -10.41
N GLU A 684 8.04 28.21 -10.78
CA GLU A 684 7.21 28.99 -9.89
C GLU A 684 6.49 28.12 -8.83
N LEU A 685 5.95 26.97 -9.22
CA LEU A 685 5.36 26.00 -8.29
C LEU A 685 6.39 25.49 -7.29
N ASN A 686 7.62 25.22 -7.74
CA ASN A 686 8.70 24.82 -6.87
C ASN A 686 9.08 25.92 -5.87
N ARG A 687 9.25 27.15 -6.36
CA ARG A 687 9.55 28.32 -5.52
C ARG A 687 8.47 28.55 -4.47
N ARG A 688 7.20 28.41 -4.84
CA ARG A 688 6.07 28.75 -3.98
C ARG A 688 5.72 27.66 -2.96
N PHE A 689 5.83 26.38 -3.35
CA PHE A 689 5.30 25.26 -2.57
C PHE A 689 6.32 24.16 -2.32
N VAL A 690 6.87 23.54 -3.37
CA VAL A 690 7.68 22.30 -3.22
C VAL A 690 8.93 22.55 -2.37
N SER A 691 9.65 23.64 -2.61
CA SER A 691 10.82 24.05 -1.82
C SER A 691 10.48 24.41 -0.37
N GLN A 692 9.21 24.70 -0.08
CA GLN A 692 8.67 24.98 1.25
C GLN A 692 8.11 23.71 1.93
N GLY A 693 8.25 22.54 1.31
CA GLY A 693 7.77 21.26 1.83
C GLY A 693 6.29 20.95 1.54
N VAL A 694 5.60 21.81 0.78
CA VAL A 694 4.20 21.58 0.38
C VAL A 694 4.19 20.87 -0.99
N PRO A 695 3.70 19.62 -1.08
CA PRO A 695 3.66 18.89 -2.34
C PRO A 695 2.62 19.48 -3.30
N VAL A 696 2.88 19.34 -4.60
CA VAL A 696 2.03 19.86 -5.67
C VAL A 696 1.60 18.73 -6.59
N ILE A 697 0.35 18.81 -7.08
CA ILE A 697 -0.23 17.92 -8.09
C ILE A 697 -0.64 18.76 -9.30
N ILE A 698 -0.25 18.34 -10.50
CA ILE A 698 -0.89 18.79 -11.74
C ILE A 698 -2.14 17.91 -11.93
N GLY A 699 -3.26 18.41 -11.42
CA GLY A 699 -4.53 17.68 -11.29
C GLY A 699 -5.23 17.37 -12.61
N GLU A 700 -4.91 18.21 -13.60
CA GLU A 700 -5.35 18.05 -14.97
C GLU A 700 -4.29 18.62 -15.91
N TYR A 701 -3.96 17.86 -16.94
CA TYR A 701 -3.29 18.38 -18.12
C TYR A 701 -3.71 17.60 -19.37
N GLY A 702 -3.53 18.22 -20.53
CA GLY A 702 -3.76 17.57 -21.81
C GLY A 702 -3.76 18.57 -22.97
N THR A 703 -4.42 18.17 -24.04
CA THR A 703 -4.41 18.89 -25.33
C THR A 703 -5.61 19.82 -25.54
N HIS A 704 -6.47 19.93 -24.53
CA HIS A 704 -7.75 20.64 -24.61
C HIS A 704 -7.54 22.14 -24.76
N GLY A 705 -8.17 22.72 -25.76
CA GLY A 705 -8.26 24.16 -26.02
C GLY A 705 -9.58 24.48 -26.72
N ASP A 706 -9.69 25.68 -27.31
CA ASP A 706 -10.89 26.16 -27.99
C ASP A 706 -11.30 25.24 -29.14
N GLY A 707 -12.22 24.30 -28.93
CA GLY A 707 -12.67 23.36 -29.96
C GLY A 707 -11.54 22.53 -30.58
N VAL A 708 -10.46 22.30 -29.84
CA VAL A 708 -9.35 21.44 -30.25
C VAL A 708 -8.96 20.52 -29.10
N GLN A 709 -8.81 19.24 -29.41
CA GLN A 709 -8.25 18.22 -28.53
C GLN A 709 -7.73 17.06 -29.39
N VAL A 710 -6.76 16.32 -28.87
CA VAL A 710 -6.26 15.10 -29.52
C VAL A 710 -7.07 13.90 -29.08
N GLU A 711 -7.57 13.16 -30.06
CA GLU A 711 -8.42 11.98 -29.89
C GLU A 711 -7.89 10.81 -30.71
N GLY A 712 -8.50 9.63 -30.56
CA GLY A 712 -8.13 8.42 -31.33
C GLY A 712 -8.22 8.63 -32.86
N SER A 713 -9.09 9.51 -33.32
CA SER A 713 -9.29 9.87 -34.75
C SER A 713 -8.30 10.93 -35.27
N SER A 714 -7.53 11.57 -34.39
CA SER A 714 -6.57 12.61 -34.79
C SER A 714 -5.43 12.03 -35.64
N THR A 715 -4.77 12.91 -36.41
CA THR A 715 -3.63 12.53 -37.25
C THR A 715 -2.44 12.08 -36.40
N ASP A 716 -1.57 11.25 -36.97
CA ASP A 716 -0.36 10.77 -36.28
C ASP A 716 0.55 11.91 -35.84
N LYS A 717 0.61 13.01 -36.62
CA LYS A 717 1.34 14.23 -36.22
C LYS A 717 0.81 14.81 -34.91
N LEU A 718 -0.52 14.91 -34.76
CA LEU A 718 -1.12 15.46 -33.53
C LEU A 718 -0.99 14.49 -32.35
N LYS A 719 -1.09 13.19 -32.60
CA LYS A 719 -0.83 12.16 -31.57
C LYS A 719 0.62 12.21 -31.09
N GLN A 720 1.58 12.42 -32.00
CA GLN A 720 2.98 12.63 -31.64
C GLN A 720 3.16 13.91 -30.82
N ALA A 721 2.56 15.03 -31.23
CA ALA A 721 2.64 16.27 -30.46
C ALA A 721 2.05 16.14 -29.04
N ALA A 722 0.96 15.37 -28.88
CA ALA A 722 0.41 15.04 -27.55
C ALA A 722 1.35 14.16 -26.73
N ALA A 723 2.05 13.22 -27.37
CA ALA A 723 3.06 12.37 -26.71
C ALA A 723 4.28 13.20 -26.27
N ASP A 724 4.69 14.18 -27.06
CA ASP A 724 5.79 15.10 -26.75
C ASP A 724 5.43 16.01 -25.57
N GLN A 725 4.21 16.57 -25.55
CA GLN A 725 3.68 17.32 -24.40
C GLN A 725 3.71 16.46 -23.12
N ALA A 726 3.18 15.24 -23.19
CA ALA A 726 3.10 14.36 -22.04
C ALA A 726 4.48 13.97 -21.50
N THR A 727 5.42 13.68 -22.41
CA THR A 727 6.82 13.39 -22.10
C THR A 727 7.50 14.55 -21.37
N ASP A 728 7.35 15.76 -21.91
CA ASP A 728 7.97 16.95 -21.36
C ASP A 728 7.40 17.30 -19.98
N MET A 729 6.07 17.24 -19.84
CA MET A 729 5.38 17.42 -18.55
C MET A 729 5.93 16.48 -17.47
N ILE A 730 6.06 15.19 -17.79
CA ILE A 730 6.54 14.17 -16.84
C ILE A 730 8.01 14.38 -16.48
N ARG A 731 8.89 14.63 -17.47
CA ARG A 731 10.32 14.85 -17.25
C ARG A 731 10.60 16.07 -16.38
N GLN A 732 9.76 17.10 -16.47
CA GLN A 732 9.90 18.30 -15.65
C GLN A 732 9.24 18.17 -14.26
N ALA A 733 8.14 17.43 -14.14
CA ALA A 733 7.44 17.22 -12.88
C ALA A 733 8.18 16.26 -11.92
N LYS A 734 8.67 15.12 -12.45
CA LYS A 734 9.22 14.01 -11.66
C LYS A 734 10.40 14.44 -10.75
N PRO A 735 11.41 15.21 -11.20
CA PRO A 735 12.52 15.65 -10.34
C PRO A 735 12.07 16.54 -9.17
N LEU A 736 10.94 17.23 -9.30
CA LEU A 736 10.34 18.05 -8.25
C LEU A 736 9.45 17.23 -7.30
N GLY A 737 9.20 15.96 -7.61
CA GLY A 737 8.25 15.12 -6.88
C GLY A 737 6.80 15.58 -7.04
N ILE A 738 6.46 16.13 -8.21
CA ILE A 738 5.10 16.55 -8.58
C ILE A 738 4.42 15.41 -9.34
N ALA A 739 3.19 15.06 -8.94
CA ALA A 739 2.35 14.12 -9.68
C ALA A 739 1.65 14.79 -10.86
N THR A 740 1.38 14.04 -11.94
CA THR A 740 0.67 14.54 -13.11
C THR A 740 -0.50 13.62 -13.45
N ILE A 741 -1.67 14.22 -13.72
CA ILE A 741 -2.91 13.49 -13.98
C ILE A 741 -3.45 13.90 -15.36
N TYR A 742 -3.41 12.96 -16.31
CA TYR A 742 -3.83 13.21 -17.69
C TYR A 742 -5.36 13.30 -17.77
N TRP A 743 -5.89 14.37 -18.36
CA TRP A 743 -7.33 14.55 -18.52
C TRP A 743 -7.88 13.67 -19.66
N SER A 744 -8.49 12.54 -19.29
CA SER A 744 -9.39 11.71 -20.10
C SER A 744 -8.82 11.06 -21.39
N SER A 745 -8.26 11.82 -22.34
CA SER A 745 -8.10 11.44 -23.76
C SER A 745 -7.33 10.15 -24.06
N ILE A 746 -6.43 9.72 -23.18
CA ILE A 746 -5.66 8.48 -23.37
C ILE A 746 -6.52 7.21 -23.23
N PHE A 747 -7.66 7.30 -22.55
CA PHE A 747 -8.61 6.22 -22.32
C PHE A 747 -10.05 6.76 -22.27
N TYR A 748 -10.74 6.80 -23.42
CA TYR A 748 -11.96 7.58 -23.59
C TYR A 748 -13.09 6.81 -24.29
N GLY A 749 -14.34 7.10 -23.90
CA GLY A 749 -15.53 6.68 -24.64
C GLY A 749 -15.64 5.16 -24.79
N SER A 750 -15.91 4.69 -26.02
CA SER A 750 -16.11 3.27 -26.31
C SER A 750 -14.90 2.39 -25.98
N ASP A 751 -13.68 2.95 -25.98
CA ASP A 751 -12.47 2.19 -25.65
C ASP A 751 -12.44 1.78 -24.17
N ARG A 752 -13.23 2.45 -23.31
CA ARG A 752 -13.42 2.01 -21.92
C ARG A 752 -14.28 0.74 -21.81
N THR A 753 -15.18 0.48 -22.78
CA THR A 753 -16.09 -0.69 -22.73
C THR A 753 -15.38 -2.02 -23.04
N VAL A 754 -14.34 -1.96 -23.87
CA VAL A 754 -13.40 -3.06 -24.14
C VAL A 754 -12.03 -2.50 -23.81
N PRO A 755 -11.62 -2.53 -22.51
CA PRO A 755 -10.52 -1.72 -22.00
C PRO A 755 -9.27 -1.78 -22.90
N LYS A 756 -9.04 -0.69 -23.62
CA LYS A 756 -7.88 -0.49 -24.51
C LYS A 756 -7.53 1.00 -24.56
N TRP A 757 -6.28 1.31 -24.88
CA TRP A 757 -5.85 2.71 -24.98
C TRP A 757 -6.44 3.38 -26.22
N THR A 758 -6.99 4.58 -26.04
CA THR A 758 -7.39 5.46 -27.14
C THR A 758 -6.16 6.09 -27.80
N LEU A 759 -5.12 6.41 -27.01
CA LEU A 759 -3.87 6.99 -27.46
C LEU A 759 -2.65 6.16 -26.98
N PRO A 760 -2.42 4.95 -27.51
CA PRO A 760 -1.38 4.05 -27.02
C PRO A 760 0.04 4.63 -27.14
N THR A 761 0.32 5.45 -28.15
CA THR A 761 1.63 6.10 -28.33
C THR A 761 1.91 7.15 -27.25
N VAL A 762 0.88 7.90 -26.82
CA VAL A 762 0.99 8.86 -25.72
C VAL A 762 1.28 8.14 -24.41
N VAL A 763 0.55 7.03 -24.14
CA VAL A 763 0.78 6.22 -22.93
C VAL A 763 2.18 5.62 -22.92
N ALA A 764 2.66 5.09 -24.06
CA ALA A 764 4.02 4.57 -24.16
C ALA A 764 5.06 5.65 -23.86
N ALA A 765 4.89 6.86 -24.42
CA ALA A 765 5.77 7.99 -24.17
C ALA A 765 5.77 8.43 -22.69
N MET A 766 4.59 8.48 -22.06
CA MET A 766 4.46 8.77 -20.63
C MET A 766 5.23 7.77 -19.76
N LYS A 767 5.06 6.46 -20.04
CA LYS A 767 5.76 5.40 -19.31
C LYS A 767 7.26 5.46 -19.50
N GLN A 768 7.72 5.72 -20.71
CA GLN A 768 9.14 5.88 -20.99
C GLN A 768 9.71 7.06 -20.21
N ALA A 769 9.07 8.23 -20.31
CA ALA A 769 9.49 9.45 -19.61
C ALA A 769 9.54 9.29 -18.08
N TYR A 770 8.62 8.51 -17.51
CA TYR A 770 8.60 8.26 -16.07
C TYR A 770 9.63 7.21 -15.62
N ASN A 771 10.12 6.34 -16.50
CA ASN A 771 11.09 5.29 -16.15
C ASN A 771 12.56 5.66 -16.45
N GLU A 772 12.78 6.70 -17.25
CA GLU A 772 14.05 7.42 -17.38
C GLU A 772 14.35 8.23 -16.10
#